data_AF-A0A8T8TSQ2-F1
#
_entry.id   AF-A0A8T8TSQ2-F1
#
_cell.length_a   1.000
_cell.length_b   1.000
_cell.length_c   1.000
_cell.angle_alpha   90.00
_cell.angle_beta   90.00
_cell.angle_gamma   90.00
#
_symmetry.space_group_name_H-M   'P 1'
#
loop_
_entity.id
_entity.type
_entity.pdbx_description
1 polymer ?
#
loop_
_entity_poly.entity_id
_entity_poly.type
_entity_poly.pdbx_seq_one_letter_code
_entity_poly.pdbx_strand_id
1 'polypeptide(L)'
;MYLYDDILGIHINTSPLLVSSRALKAARDIDPEYQLEWDVNGFICGIPHGFAMKLTARLGMRMLSVQEYMQLARRHPEVRSEEFSEWLSDTYAVRTGDKTGIQPNAVLVLRQDYSQSPSTLVSENEGIKIPIARPGWFDLDDTGDDGLPTSLCSINQPGQWKFWSPESTEFICGAMRSFVTSSGTCSLDLGIPVFARHPKIMIRECYDQLNISVPSPLSSIWAKYELLTHSRNDIAIAEFINGLDLGQITITDSQDEFLYHKDKERSIDLIGKQRLLKNKQTTQAIIDEGFMLDTLRITPNDETVVVMGHTRPDADSIVSSVFEAVRRRLVYPNQGSIPWCESVPREVRHILGPEATKLLLKIETPRRHYSIVLVDCHQVEPKYQMSVRAIIDHHIINKKFPYYVALSHEVSWSSTVQVYVKILGSGLELSPEMARKLLEATRLEAEPNLLFSMSELDRSAIRRLELIASCAATYYDLMDVMLNTTEAEELFYRDYRQTRYGFSVVKCKESQDFTAIAWSNNLKEHLPLTVIKEVVCAKRFARIRSETILFIVNYKFHDKGFKNAVVEIVAAACRRFHGDSSVTVGGDRITLQGIESQTPRLLLMPLIEDVVKEHIRFTYASCIDRYVSLGFFCGGRTLYGKPGDESRVQTGLSYLDVEALLQNNKHISLLTLPEYWQVYHEMERHGNLLALRSLQHDRYVELLDTIISNTRKIKNGSNAIVEIDFNDVRPALIRAKEGDETTGIPKFLHSPDTYGDKTLWRYWSPDSVENVATRGHIFVMNQTSIDLKVRPQERTQQLTFRPVYRDIPDIRFKIEPDSGRWIKVVIFPRLFSVYNVTSFGGYEESCRAGKQV
;
A
#
# COMPACT_ATOMS: atom_id res chain seq x y z
N MET A 1 19.12 -10.46 6.75
CA MET A 1 20.29 -11.36 6.60
C MET A 1 21.27 -10.96 7.68
N TYR A 2 21.87 -11.90 8.40
CA TYR A 2 22.88 -11.56 9.41
C TYR A 2 24.27 -11.60 8.80
N LEU A 3 25.05 -10.55 9.03
CA LEU A 3 26.49 -10.52 8.83
C LEU A 3 27.18 -10.56 10.20
N TYR A 4 28.42 -11.04 10.25
CA TYR A 4 29.24 -11.02 11.45
C TYR A 4 30.39 -10.03 11.23
N ASP A 5 30.59 -9.10 12.19
CA ASP A 5 31.73 -8.18 12.19
C ASP A 5 32.73 -8.65 13.23
N ASP A 6 33.91 -9.11 12.79
CA ASP A 6 34.93 -9.70 13.65
C ASP A 6 35.54 -8.69 14.65
N ILE A 7 35.49 -7.40 14.33
CA ILE A 7 36.10 -6.33 15.16
C ILE A 7 35.20 -6.01 16.35
N LEU A 8 33.91 -5.82 16.10
CA LEU A 8 32.91 -5.58 17.14
C LEU A 8 32.49 -6.88 17.83
N GLY A 9 32.72 -8.04 17.20
CA GLY A 9 32.37 -9.35 17.72
C GLY A 9 30.86 -9.62 17.74
N ILE A 10 30.10 -9.02 16.80
CA ILE A 10 28.63 -9.03 16.82
C ILE A 10 28.04 -9.51 15.49
N HIS A 11 26.85 -10.08 15.59
CA HIS A 11 25.97 -10.38 14.47
C HIS A 11 24.99 -9.24 14.23
N ILE A 12 24.95 -8.75 13.00
CA ILE A 12 24.15 -7.58 12.61
C ILE A 12 23.16 -8.00 11.54
N ASN A 13 21.87 -7.74 11.77
CA ASN A 13 20.87 -7.92 10.71
C ASN A 13 20.90 -6.71 9.77
N THR A 14 20.90 -6.94 8.47
CA THR A 14 20.80 -5.86 7.47
C THR A 14 19.41 -5.21 7.42
N SER A 15 18.38 -5.93 7.89
CA SER A 15 16.99 -5.45 7.96
C SER A 15 16.60 -5.02 9.39
N PRO A 16 15.55 -4.19 9.54
CA PRO A 16 15.03 -3.83 10.85
C PRO A 16 14.43 -5.01 11.62
N LEU A 17 14.26 -4.82 12.92
CA LEU A 17 13.58 -5.72 13.84
C LEU A 17 12.14 -5.96 13.38
N LEU A 18 11.82 -7.22 13.13
CA LEU A 18 10.48 -7.68 12.85
C LEU A 18 9.64 -7.79 14.13
N VAL A 19 8.36 -7.47 14.03
CA VAL A 19 7.39 -7.75 15.09
C VAL A 19 7.28 -9.26 15.32
N SER A 20 7.39 -9.67 16.57
CA SER A 20 7.28 -11.08 17.02
C SER A 20 6.55 -11.14 18.36
N SER A 21 6.10 -12.33 18.77
CA SER A 21 5.48 -12.49 20.10
C SER A 21 6.45 -12.06 21.21
N ARG A 22 7.75 -12.34 21.05
CA ARG A 22 8.83 -11.92 21.95
C ARG A 22 8.95 -10.40 22.04
N ALA A 23 8.92 -9.69 20.91
CA ALA A 23 8.99 -8.23 20.90
C ALA A 23 7.75 -7.59 21.53
N LEU A 24 6.55 -8.11 21.25
CA LEU A 24 5.31 -7.62 21.85
C LEU A 24 5.28 -7.85 23.37
N LYS A 25 5.72 -9.03 23.84
CA LYS A 25 5.82 -9.32 25.27
C LYS A 25 6.85 -8.43 25.94
N ALA A 26 8.03 -8.28 25.35
CA ALA A 26 9.08 -7.40 25.86
C ALA A 26 8.59 -5.95 25.98
N ALA A 27 7.83 -5.45 24.99
CA ALA A 27 7.24 -4.12 25.06
C ALA A 27 6.23 -3.98 26.20
N ARG A 28 5.31 -4.95 26.38
CA ARG A 28 4.36 -4.94 27.51
C ARG A 28 5.03 -5.01 28.87
N ASP A 29 6.12 -5.78 28.98
CA ASP A 29 6.93 -5.87 30.21
C ASP A 29 7.61 -4.53 30.54
N ILE A 30 7.97 -3.73 29.53
CA ILE A 30 8.62 -2.43 29.70
C ILE A 30 7.59 -1.35 30.06
N ASP A 31 6.49 -1.30 29.33
CA ASP A 31 5.38 -0.36 29.51
C ASP A 31 4.08 -1.03 29.02
N PRO A 32 3.19 -1.45 29.93
CA PRO A 32 1.92 -2.10 29.56
C PRO A 32 0.99 -1.24 28.70
N GLU A 33 1.13 0.09 28.75
CA GLU A 33 0.31 1.02 27.98
C GLU A 33 0.92 1.31 26.60
N TYR A 34 2.21 1.04 26.41
CA TYR A 34 2.88 1.28 25.13
C TYR A 34 2.51 0.21 24.10
N GLN A 35 1.93 0.66 22.98
CA GLN A 35 1.62 -0.19 21.84
C GLN A 35 2.68 -0.01 20.76
N LEU A 36 3.40 -1.10 20.44
CA LEU A 36 4.30 -1.12 19.29
C LEU A 36 3.50 -0.91 17.99
N GLU A 37 4.04 -0.07 17.12
CA GLU A 37 3.61 0.04 15.73
C GLU A 37 4.66 -0.64 14.82
N TRP A 38 4.23 -1.09 13.65
CA TRP A 38 5.11 -1.62 12.61
C TRP A 38 4.63 -1.18 11.22
N ASP A 39 5.44 -1.40 10.19
CA ASP A 39 5.08 -1.07 8.81
C ASP A 39 4.36 -2.24 8.11
N VAL A 40 4.08 -2.08 6.81
CA VAL A 40 3.41 -3.10 5.99
C VAL A 40 4.22 -4.40 5.81
N ASN A 41 5.53 -4.37 6.10
CA ASN A 41 6.42 -5.53 6.01
C ASN A 41 6.57 -6.24 7.37
N GLY A 42 6.07 -5.63 8.46
CA GLY A 42 6.23 -6.16 9.80
C GLY A 42 7.38 -5.54 10.60
N PHE A 43 8.03 -4.48 10.12
CA PHE A 43 9.16 -3.86 10.83
C PHE A 43 8.67 -2.90 11.91
N ILE A 44 9.14 -3.07 13.15
CA ILE A 44 8.78 -2.19 14.27
C ILE A 44 9.29 -0.78 13.98
N CYS A 45 8.40 0.21 14.09
CA CYS A 45 8.67 1.59 13.73
C CYS A 45 8.04 2.60 14.70
N GLY A 46 8.41 3.89 14.57
CA GLY A 46 7.82 4.95 15.39
C GLY A 46 8.22 4.91 16.85
N ILE A 47 9.37 4.27 17.16
CA ILE A 47 9.81 4.01 18.53
C ILE A 47 10.69 5.16 19.07
N PRO A 48 10.39 5.73 20.25
CA PRO A 48 11.25 6.75 20.86
C PRO A 48 12.54 6.12 21.40
N HIS A 49 13.62 6.90 21.43
CA HIS A 49 14.98 6.42 21.74
C HIS A 49 15.05 5.66 23.06
N GLY A 50 14.51 6.22 24.14
CA GLY A 50 14.55 5.58 25.46
C GLY A 50 13.77 4.26 25.53
N PHE A 51 12.70 4.11 24.75
CA PHE A 51 11.97 2.84 24.65
C PHE A 51 12.73 1.83 23.79
N ALA A 52 13.38 2.29 22.70
CA ALA A 52 14.24 1.46 21.86
C ALA A 52 15.42 0.86 22.65
N MET A 53 16.07 1.65 23.51
CA MET A 53 17.15 1.14 24.39
C MET A 53 16.65 0.07 25.36
N LYS A 54 15.50 0.29 26.01
CA LYS A 54 14.92 -0.71 26.93
C LYS A 54 14.49 -1.97 26.20
N LEU A 55 13.89 -1.83 25.02
CA LEU A 55 13.40 -2.94 24.21
C LEU A 55 14.56 -3.78 23.66
N THR A 56 15.61 -3.15 23.14
CA THR A 56 16.82 -3.84 22.67
C THR A 56 17.47 -4.63 23.80
N ALA A 57 17.69 -4.00 24.96
CA ALA A 57 18.24 -4.68 26.14
C ALA A 57 17.38 -5.88 26.59
N ARG A 58 16.04 -5.72 26.64
CA ARG A 58 15.10 -6.78 27.04
C ARG A 58 15.10 -7.97 26.07
N LEU A 59 15.39 -7.71 24.80
CA LEU A 59 15.48 -8.71 23.74
C LEU A 59 16.89 -9.34 23.62
N GLY A 60 17.85 -8.93 24.45
CA GLY A 60 19.24 -9.39 24.36
C GLY A 60 19.98 -8.83 23.15
N MET A 61 19.52 -7.69 22.63
CA MET A 61 20.18 -6.93 21.57
C MET A 61 20.94 -5.75 22.15
N ARG A 62 21.88 -5.22 21.37
CA ARG A 62 22.56 -3.95 21.66
C ARG A 62 22.28 -2.92 20.57
N MET A 63 22.22 -1.66 20.98
CA MET A 63 22.27 -0.53 20.05
C MET A 63 23.73 -0.12 19.86
N LEU A 64 24.12 0.19 18.63
CA LEU A 64 25.47 0.64 18.32
C LEU A 64 25.66 2.10 18.71
N SER A 65 26.85 2.44 19.19
CA SER A 65 27.25 3.84 19.33
C SER A 65 27.56 4.49 17.98
N VAL A 66 27.69 5.81 17.93
CA VAL A 66 28.14 6.56 16.75
C VAL A 66 29.51 6.05 16.28
N GLN A 67 30.44 5.86 17.22
CA GLN A 67 31.75 5.28 16.96
C GLN A 67 31.65 3.91 16.29
N GLU A 68 30.93 2.98 16.94
CA GLU A 68 30.80 1.61 16.45
C GLU A 68 30.13 1.56 15.09
N TYR A 69 29.06 2.34 14.91
CA TYR A 69 28.31 2.37 13.67
C TYR A 69 29.13 2.95 12.52
N MET A 70 29.85 4.06 12.72
CA MET A 70 30.64 4.68 11.64
C MET A 70 31.79 3.78 11.20
N GLN A 71 32.46 3.13 12.15
CA GLN A 71 33.45 2.11 11.86
C GLN A 71 32.85 0.91 11.13
N LEU A 72 31.67 0.44 11.55
CA LEU A 72 30.94 -0.63 10.88
C LEU A 72 30.55 -0.25 9.45
N ALA A 73 30.00 0.95 9.24
CA ALA A 73 29.56 1.43 7.95
C ALA A 73 30.72 1.57 6.94
N ARG A 74 31.94 1.84 7.40
CA ARG A 74 33.15 1.81 6.56
C ARG A 74 33.44 0.40 6.03
N ARG A 75 33.36 -0.62 6.90
CA ARG A 75 33.69 -2.02 6.58
C ARG A 75 32.57 -2.75 5.84
N HIS A 76 31.33 -2.46 6.20
CA HIS A 76 30.12 -3.11 5.73
C HIS A 76 29.14 -2.07 5.13
N PRO A 77 29.38 -1.59 3.89
CA PRO A 77 28.50 -0.61 3.25
C PRO A 77 27.03 -1.03 3.16
N GLU A 78 26.71 -2.32 3.21
CA GLU A 78 25.36 -2.87 3.24
C GLU A 78 24.55 -2.49 4.50
N VAL A 79 25.20 -2.02 5.58
CA VAL A 79 24.48 -1.50 6.76
C VAL A 79 23.94 -0.08 6.51
N ARG A 80 24.46 0.61 5.49
CA ARG A 80 23.99 1.93 5.04
C ARG A 80 22.68 1.73 4.30
N SER A 81 21.57 1.81 5.02
CA SER A 81 20.25 1.56 4.44
C SER A 81 19.58 2.87 4.01
N GLU A 82 19.04 2.84 2.79
CA GLU A 82 18.19 3.89 2.23
C GLU A 82 16.71 3.67 2.56
N GLU A 83 16.38 2.55 3.23
CA GLU A 83 15.00 2.09 3.46
C GLU A 83 14.47 2.43 4.85
N PHE A 84 15.36 2.69 5.82
CA PHE A 84 14.98 3.09 7.18
C PHE A 84 16.06 3.92 7.91
N SER A 85 15.63 4.58 8.98
CA SER A 85 16.48 5.29 9.94
C SER A 85 16.55 4.47 11.23
N GLU A 86 17.66 4.58 11.97
CA GLU A 86 17.83 3.86 13.23
C GLU A 86 18.45 4.75 14.30
N TRP A 87 18.01 4.52 15.53
CA TRP A 87 18.66 5.11 16.70
C TRP A 87 20.01 4.47 16.93
N LEU A 88 20.98 5.30 17.31
CA LEU A 88 22.25 4.89 17.90
C LEU A 88 22.18 5.14 19.42
N SER A 89 23.06 4.52 20.20
CA SER A 89 22.99 4.58 21.66
C SER A 89 23.30 5.96 22.24
N ASP A 90 24.10 6.77 21.56
CA ASP A 90 24.58 8.06 22.06
C ASP A 90 23.47 9.12 22.13
N THR A 91 23.57 9.98 23.13
CA THR A 91 22.70 11.14 23.30
C THR A 91 23.51 12.40 23.63
N TYR A 92 23.03 13.54 23.16
CA TYR A 92 23.71 14.83 23.24
C TYR A 92 22.77 15.90 23.79
N ALA A 93 23.32 16.83 24.56
CA ALA A 93 22.64 18.05 24.99
C ALA A 93 23.55 19.26 24.82
N VAL A 94 23.03 20.35 24.27
CA VAL A 94 23.77 21.62 24.14
C VAL A 94 23.44 22.51 25.32
N ARG A 95 24.46 23.10 25.96
CA ARG A 95 24.29 24.01 27.09
C ARG A 95 24.66 25.44 26.73
N THR A 96 23.81 26.38 27.11
CA THR A 96 24.08 27.83 27.09
C THR A 96 24.03 28.37 28.53
N GLY A 97 25.18 28.55 29.18
CA GLY A 97 25.31 29.14 30.52
C GLY A 97 25.29 28.17 31.71
N ASP A 98 25.20 28.69 32.94
CA ASP A 98 25.49 27.96 34.20
C ASP A 98 24.38 27.03 34.73
N LYS A 99 23.27 26.82 34.02
CA LYS A 99 22.21 25.91 34.50
C LYS A 99 21.77 24.89 33.46
N THR A 100 21.79 23.61 33.85
CA THR A 100 20.95 22.56 33.26
C THR A 100 20.41 21.69 34.39
N GLY A 101 19.09 21.50 34.44
CA GLY A 101 18.43 20.53 35.32
C GLY A 101 18.48 19.09 34.79
N ILE A 102 19.41 18.80 33.87
CA ILE A 102 19.50 17.54 33.13
C ILE A 102 20.42 16.59 33.91
N GLN A 103 19.95 15.40 34.27
CA GLN A 103 20.75 14.44 35.02
C GLN A 103 21.85 13.80 34.14
N PRO A 104 23.12 13.76 34.62
CA PRO A 104 24.31 13.58 33.78
C PRO A 104 24.68 12.13 33.43
N ASN A 105 23.98 11.10 33.90
CA ASN A 105 24.56 9.74 33.90
C ASN A 105 24.61 9.04 32.51
N ALA A 106 24.13 9.66 31.43
CA ALA A 106 24.18 9.06 30.07
C ALA A 106 24.19 10.08 28.90
N VAL A 107 24.35 11.38 29.16
CA VAL A 107 24.19 12.44 28.15
C VAL A 107 25.50 13.20 27.98
N LEU A 108 26.01 13.31 26.76
CA LEU A 108 27.17 14.16 26.48
C LEU A 108 26.72 15.64 26.45
N VAL A 109 27.16 16.41 27.45
CA VAL A 109 26.89 17.85 27.54
C VAL A 109 27.96 18.61 26.76
N LEU A 110 27.50 19.45 25.83
CA LEU A 110 28.35 20.20 24.90
C LEU A 110 28.24 21.70 25.17
N ARG A 111 29.39 22.40 25.12
CA ARG A 111 29.48 23.87 25.10
C ARG A 111 29.99 24.33 23.74
N GLN A 112 29.54 25.51 23.30
CA GLN A 112 30.03 26.10 22.05
C GLN A 112 31.37 26.78 22.27
N ASP A 113 32.39 26.36 21.51
CA ASP A 113 33.71 26.97 21.44
C ASP A 113 33.78 27.90 20.21
N TYR A 114 33.84 29.20 20.48
CA TYR A 114 33.94 30.27 19.49
C TYR A 114 35.39 30.59 19.08
N SER A 115 36.38 29.95 19.70
CA SER A 115 37.79 30.22 19.39
C SER A 115 38.25 29.62 18.07
N GLN A 116 37.46 28.70 17.50
CA GLN A 116 37.74 28.02 16.23
C GLN A 116 36.77 28.50 15.13
N SER A 117 37.25 28.55 13.88
CA SER A 117 36.44 28.89 12.70
C SER A 117 36.56 27.74 11.67
N PRO A 118 35.46 27.04 11.33
CA PRO A 118 34.11 27.20 11.87
C PRO A 118 34.03 26.80 13.35
N SER A 119 33.04 27.35 14.08
CA SER A 119 32.82 27.07 15.50
C SER A 119 32.59 25.59 15.76
N THR A 120 33.06 25.09 16.91
CA THR A 120 32.94 23.69 17.31
C THR A 120 32.17 23.56 18.62
N LEU A 121 31.42 22.47 18.79
CA LEU A 121 30.90 22.06 20.09
C LEU A 121 31.95 21.18 20.78
N VAL A 122 32.21 21.45 22.04
CA VAL A 122 33.23 20.75 22.83
C VAL A 122 32.58 20.18 24.08
N SER A 123 32.91 18.93 24.43
CA SER A 123 32.44 18.31 25.67
C SER A 123 33.02 19.01 26.91
N GLU A 124 32.39 18.87 28.07
CA GLU A 124 32.87 19.49 29.32
C GLU A 124 34.31 19.07 29.72
N ASN A 125 34.74 17.87 29.33
CA ASN A 125 36.10 17.35 29.53
C ASN A 125 37.05 17.59 28.33
N GLU A 126 36.62 18.35 27.32
CA GLU A 126 37.34 18.66 26.07
C GLU A 126 37.78 17.47 25.20
N GLY A 127 37.35 16.24 25.54
CA GLY A 127 37.71 15.02 24.82
C GLY A 127 36.99 14.83 23.49
N ILE A 128 35.81 15.43 23.30
CA ILE A 128 35.01 15.31 22.07
C ILE A 128 34.83 16.70 21.46
N LYS A 129 35.06 16.78 20.14
CA LYS A 129 34.91 18.01 19.34
C LYS A 129 33.98 17.73 18.15
N ILE A 130 32.87 18.43 18.09
CA ILE A 130 31.88 18.28 17.03
C ILE A 130 31.87 19.57 16.18
N PRO A 131 32.18 19.52 14.88
CA PRO A 131 32.04 20.69 14.03
C PRO A 131 30.57 21.11 13.92
N ILE A 132 30.28 22.40 14.02
CA ILE A 132 28.90 22.90 13.90
C ILE A 132 28.52 22.96 12.42
N ALA A 133 27.42 22.30 12.05
CA ALA A 133 27.01 22.15 10.66
C ALA A 133 25.50 22.11 10.46
N ARG A 134 25.00 22.75 9.40
CA ARG A 134 23.55 22.91 9.15
C ARG A 134 23.14 23.00 7.67
N PRO A 135 23.30 21.95 6.85
CA PRO A 135 24.02 20.71 7.08
C PRO A 135 25.53 20.86 6.80
N GLY A 136 26.32 19.84 7.12
CA GLY A 136 27.65 19.63 6.57
C GLY A 136 27.72 18.33 5.78
N TRP A 137 28.76 18.15 4.98
CA TRP A 137 29.02 16.91 4.27
C TRP A 137 30.39 16.36 4.65
N PHE A 138 30.52 15.05 4.79
CA PHE A 138 31.80 14.43 5.15
C PHE A 138 31.97 13.10 4.45
N ASP A 139 33.21 12.73 4.19
CA ASP A 139 33.56 11.39 3.77
C ASP A 139 33.68 10.50 5.00
N LEU A 140 33.28 9.23 4.88
CA LEU A 140 33.42 8.32 6.00
C LEU A 140 34.86 8.18 6.46
N ASP A 141 35.86 8.42 5.62
CA ASP A 141 37.27 8.36 6.02
C ASP A 141 37.68 9.57 6.91
N ASP A 142 36.92 10.67 6.89
CA ASP A 142 37.13 11.89 7.69
C ASP A 142 36.45 11.83 9.06
N THR A 143 36.42 10.64 9.67
CA THR A 143 35.72 10.38 10.93
C THR A 143 36.74 10.01 11.99
N GLY A 144 36.71 10.71 13.12
CA GLY A 144 37.64 10.56 14.23
C GLY A 144 37.44 9.25 15.01
N ASP A 145 38.25 9.05 16.03
CA ASP A 145 38.17 7.85 16.88
C ASP A 145 36.83 7.73 17.60
N ASP A 146 36.12 8.83 17.85
CA ASP A 146 34.78 8.90 18.42
C ASP A 146 33.65 8.65 17.40
N GLY A 147 34.00 8.43 16.12
CA GLY A 147 33.06 8.27 15.02
C GLY A 147 32.45 9.57 14.50
N LEU A 148 32.84 10.73 15.03
CA LEU A 148 32.32 12.02 14.60
C LEU A 148 33.19 12.60 13.48
N PRO A 149 32.63 13.41 12.57
CA PRO A 149 33.39 14.00 11.48
C PRO A 149 34.45 14.98 12.01
N THR A 150 35.69 14.85 11.54
CA THR A 150 36.80 15.76 11.88
C THR A 150 36.81 17.00 10.99
N SER A 151 36.26 16.89 9.79
CA SER A 151 36.14 17.96 8.80
C SER A 151 34.82 17.88 8.07
N LEU A 152 34.34 19.04 7.59
CA LEU A 152 33.09 19.14 6.83
C LEU A 152 33.32 19.94 5.55
N CYS A 153 32.80 19.40 4.45
CA CYS A 153 32.58 20.12 3.21
C CYS A 153 31.27 20.93 3.30
N SER A 154 31.22 22.06 2.61
CA SER A 154 30.01 22.89 2.45
C SER A 154 29.21 22.58 1.18
N ILE A 155 29.70 21.64 0.36
CA ILE A 155 29.10 21.23 -0.90
C ILE A 155 29.03 19.71 -0.90
N ASN A 156 27.88 19.18 -1.31
CA ASN A 156 27.66 17.75 -1.48
C ASN A 156 28.50 17.17 -2.63
N GLN A 157 29.29 16.12 -2.36
CA GLN A 157 29.95 15.32 -3.39
C GLN A 157 29.43 13.87 -3.41
N PRO A 158 29.51 13.16 -4.55
CA PRO A 158 29.09 11.76 -4.63
C PRO A 158 29.82 10.89 -3.60
N GLY A 159 29.06 10.12 -2.80
CA GLY A 159 29.60 9.23 -1.77
C GLY A 159 29.69 9.84 -0.36
N GLN A 160 29.53 11.16 -0.23
CA GLN A 160 29.54 11.82 1.07
C GLN A 160 28.29 11.57 1.90
N TRP A 161 28.45 11.68 3.21
CA TRP A 161 27.39 11.62 4.19
C TRP A 161 26.98 13.01 4.62
N LYS A 162 25.69 13.18 4.89
CA LYS A 162 25.16 14.43 5.42
C LYS A 162 25.23 14.43 6.95
N PHE A 163 25.63 15.53 7.54
CA PHE A 163 25.81 15.69 8.98
C PHE A 163 24.98 16.84 9.53
N TRP A 164 24.36 16.60 10.69
CA TRP A 164 23.72 17.62 11.51
C TRP A 164 24.23 17.56 12.95
N SER A 165 24.82 18.66 13.41
CA SER A 165 25.25 18.82 14.80
C SER A 165 24.03 19.04 15.73
N PRO A 166 24.13 18.70 17.02
CA PRO A 166 23.09 19.04 18.01
C PRO A 166 22.84 20.55 18.04
N GLU A 167 21.57 20.97 18.10
CA GLU A 167 21.20 22.39 18.08
C GLU A 167 20.42 22.82 19.33
N SER A 168 19.55 21.96 19.85
CA SER A 168 18.62 22.36 20.91
C SER A 168 19.29 22.42 22.28
N THR A 169 19.05 23.51 22.97
CA THR A 169 19.34 23.67 24.41
C THR A 169 18.16 23.24 25.28
N GLU A 170 17.02 22.94 24.67
CA GLU A 170 15.74 22.70 25.36
C GLU A 170 15.48 21.22 25.64
N PHE A 171 16.10 20.32 24.86
CA PHE A 171 15.90 18.87 24.98
C PHE A 171 17.16 18.07 24.67
N ILE A 172 17.16 16.82 25.13
CA ILE A 172 18.19 15.82 24.81
C ILE A 172 17.93 15.30 23.39
N CYS A 173 18.98 15.28 22.57
CA CYS A 173 18.96 14.73 21.22
C CYS A 173 19.57 13.32 21.21
N GLY A 174 18.95 12.39 20.49
CA GLY A 174 19.51 11.07 20.22
C GLY A 174 20.30 11.08 18.92
N ALA A 175 21.40 10.34 18.89
CA ALA A 175 22.12 10.04 17.66
C ALA A 175 21.26 9.17 16.75
N MET A 176 21.14 9.55 15.48
CA MET A 176 20.39 8.78 14.51
C MET A 176 21.17 8.65 13.20
N ARG A 177 21.22 7.43 12.68
CA ARG A 177 21.56 7.23 11.27
C ARG A 177 20.28 7.29 10.45
N SER A 178 20.31 8.03 9.34
CA SER A 178 19.17 8.18 8.44
C SER A 178 19.58 8.21 6.97
N PHE A 179 18.58 8.35 6.09
CA PHE A 179 18.73 8.70 4.69
C PHE A 179 18.10 10.07 4.43
N VAL A 180 18.63 10.79 3.45
CA VAL A 180 18.18 12.13 3.08
C VAL A 180 17.78 12.11 1.62
N THR A 181 16.46 12.03 1.38
CA THR A 181 15.90 11.94 0.03
C THR A 181 16.41 13.05 -0.90
N SER A 182 16.57 14.28 -0.39
CA SER A 182 16.94 15.41 -1.26
C SER A 182 18.34 15.35 -1.83
N SER A 183 19.30 14.82 -1.08
CA SER A 183 20.68 14.64 -1.54
C SER A 183 20.96 13.23 -2.05
N GLY A 184 20.10 12.26 -1.72
CA GLY A 184 20.33 10.86 -2.06
C GLY A 184 21.45 10.22 -1.25
N THR A 185 21.68 10.73 -0.04
CA THR A 185 22.83 10.35 0.78
C THR A 185 22.38 9.82 2.14
N CYS A 186 23.19 8.93 2.71
CA CYS A 186 23.08 8.61 4.12
C CYS A 186 23.41 9.83 4.99
N SER A 187 22.97 9.81 6.24
CA SER A 187 23.24 10.87 7.18
C SER A 187 23.47 10.40 8.60
N LEU A 188 24.27 11.19 9.33
CA LEU A 188 24.36 11.18 10.78
C LEU A 188 23.67 12.45 11.31
N ASP A 189 22.58 12.28 12.03
CA ASP A 189 21.81 13.38 12.62
C ASP A 189 21.90 13.28 14.15
N LEU A 190 22.44 14.32 14.78
CA LEU A 190 22.58 14.42 16.22
C LEU A 190 21.58 15.41 16.84
N GLY A 191 20.61 15.90 16.06
CA GLY A 191 19.66 16.94 16.44
C GLY A 191 18.22 16.46 16.66
N ILE A 192 17.94 15.16 16.63
CA ILE A 192 16.59 14.63 16.79
C ILE A 192 16.26 14.41 18.27
N PRO A 193 15.15 14.97 18.80
CA PRO A 193 14.76 14.75 20.20
C PRO A 193 14.56 13.26 20.52
N VAL A 194 15.01 12.82 21.70
CA VAL A 194 14.89 11.41 22.14
C VAL A 194 13.44 10.91 22.27
N PHE A 195 12.47 11.82 22.37
CA PHE A 195 11.05 11.50 22.44
C PHE A 195 10.37 11.39 21.05
N ALA A 196 11.08 11.67 19.96
CA ALA A 196 10.52 11.64 18.62
C ALA A 196 10.03 10.23 18.22
N ARG A 197 8.85 10.17 17.59
CA ARG A 197 8.18 8.93 17.15
C ARG A 197 7.91 8.96 15.65
N HIS A 198 8.96 8.88 14.85
CA HIS A 198 8.83 8.98 13.41
C HIS A 198 8.70 7.60 12.73
N PRO A 199 7.86 7.47 11.68
CA PRO A 199 7.50 6.18 11.09
C PRO A 199 8.65 5.46 10.37
N LYS A 200 9.76 6.13 10.06
CA LYS A 200 10.96 5.48 9.50
C LYS A 200 12.05 5.20 10.55
N ILE A 201 11.84 5.60 11.81
CA ILE A 201 12.74 5.23 12.90
C ILE A 201 12.41 3.80 13.34
N MET A 202 13.36 2.91 13.11
CA MET A 202 13.26 1.48 13.39
C MET A 202 14.46 1.01 14.22
N ILE A 203 14.44 -0.24 14.65
CA ILE A 203 15.54 -0.86 15.39
C ILE A 203 16.27 -1.82 14.47
N ARG A 204 17.60 -1.74 14.42
CA ARG A 204 18.42 -2.81 13.83
C ARG A 204 18.79 -3.83 14.88
N GLU A 205 18.70 -5.09 14.50
CA GLU A 205 19.10 -6.18 15.39
C GLU A 205 20.63 -6.33 15.38
N CYS A 206 21.25 -6.13 16.54
CA CYS A 206 22.66 -6.44 16.77
C CYS A 206 22.77 -7.35 18.00
N TYR A 207 23.38 -8.53 17.84
CA TYR A 207 23.53 -9.53 18.89
C TYR A 207 24.99 -9.90 19.10
N ASP A 208 25.42 -10.05 20.35
CA ASP A 208 26.74 -10.61 20.65
C ASP A 208 26.79 -12.12 20.31
N GLN A 209 25.65 -12.81 20.41
CA GLN A 209 25.51 -14.22 20.05
C GLN A 209 24.19 -14.45 19.31
N LEU A 210 24.27 -15.02 18.10
CA LEU A 210 23.09 -15.25 17.28
C LEU A 210 22.48 -16.63 17.56
N ASN A 211 21.33 -16.64 18.22
CA ASN A 211 20.50 -17.84 18.34
C ASN A 211 19.62 -17.98 17.10
N ILE A 212 20.15 -18.58 16.04
CA ILE A 212 19.38 -18.84 14.81
C ILE A 212 18.36 -19.95 15.09
N SER A 213 17.07 -19.64 14.93
CA SER A 213 16.04 -20.68 14.88
C SER A 213 16.17 -21.46 13.57
N VAL A 214 16.17 -22.79 13.67
CA VAL A 214 16.14 -23.65 12.48
C VAL A 214 14.82 -23.38 11.75
N PRO A 215 14.84 -23.01 10.45
CA PRO A 215 13.62 -22.80 9.70
C PRO A 215 12.76 -24.06 9.70
N SER A 216 11.47 -23.89 9.93
CA SER A 216 10.50 -24.99 9.86
C SER A 216 10.56 -25.68 8.49
N PRO A 217 10.54 -27.03 8.42
CA PRO A 217 10.48 -27.77 7.17
C PRO A 217 9.32 -27.33 6.27
N LEU A 218 8.21 -26.89 6.88
CA LEU A 218 7.04 -26.38 6.16
C LEU A 218 7.35 -25.17 5.30
N SER A 219 8.36 -24.35 5.63
CA SER A 219 8.70 -23.19 4.81
C SER A 219 9.12 -23.61 3.39
N SER A 220 9.93 -24.66 3.28
CA SER A 220 10.38 -25.19 1.98
C SER A 220 9.26 -25.90 1.22
N ILE A 221 8.45 -26.69 1.92
CA ILE A 221 7.28 -27.41 1.37
C ILE A 221 6.26 -26.40 0.84
N TRP A 222 5.98 -25.36 1.61
CA TRP A 222 5.00 -24.33 1.26
C TRP A 222 5.45 -23.50 0.06
N ALA A 223 6.73 -23.11 -0.01
CA ALA A 223 7.26 -22.38 -1.17
C ALA A 223 7.13 -23.21 -2.47
N LYS A 224 7.39 -24.52 -2.39
CA LYS A 224 7.19 -25.44 -3.52
C LYS A 224 5.71 -25.60 -3.87
N TYR A 225 4.85 -25.69 -2.85
CA TYR A 225 3.39 -25.73 -3.04
C TYR A 225 2.89 -24.48 -3.78
N GLU A 226 3.27 -23.29 -3.32
CA GLU A 226 2.90 -22.02 -3.93
C GLU A 226 3.35 -21.96 -5.39
N LEU A 227 4.58 -22.37 -5.70
CA LEU A 227 5.06 -22.39 -7.10
C LEU A 227 4.18 -23.28 -8.00
N LEU A 228 3.74 -24.43 -7.51
CA LEU A 228 2.86 -25.34 -8.24
C LEU A 228 1.47 -24.76 -8.44
N THR A 229 0.87 -24.15 -7.42
CA THR A 229 -0.47 -23.51 -7.52
C THR A 229 -0.46 -22.34 -8.50
N HIS A 230 0.61 -21.55 -8.56
CA HIS A 230 0.75 -20.48 -9.55
C HIS A 230 0.81 -21.02 -10.99
N SER A 231 1.36 -22.21 -11.20
CA SER A 231 1.42 -22.88 -12.51
C SER A 231 0.11 -23.56 -12.95
N ARG A 232 -0.90 -23.61 -12.07
CA ARG A 232 -2.21 -24.26 -12.31
C ARG A 232 -2.11 -25.70 -12.82
N ASN A 233 -1.14 -26.45 -12.30
CA ASN A 233 -0.91 -27.84 -12.68
C ASN A 233 -1.51 -28.80 -11.64
N ASP A 234 -2.81 -29.11 -11.78
CA ASP A 234 -3.56 -29.95 -10.84
C ASP A 234 -2.90 -31.32 -10.61
N ILE A 235 -2.34 -31.93 -11.65
CA ILE A 235 -1.65 -33.24 -11.56
C ILE A 235 -0.40 -33.11 -10.69
N ALA A 236 0.46 -32.12 -10.95
CA ALA A 236 1.68 -31.91 -10.17
C ALA A 236 1.38 -31.52 -8.72
N ILE A 237 0.29 -30.77 -8.48
CA ILE A 237 -0.20 -30.45 -7.13
C ILE A 237 -0.62 -31.74 -6.40
N ALA A 238 -1.42 -32.58 -7.06
CA ALA A 238 -1.90 -33.82 -6.47
C ALA A 238 -0.75 -34.80 -6.16
N GLU A 239 0.20 -34.98 -7.10
CA GLU A 239 1.39 -35.79 -6.91
C GLU A 239 2.25 -35.27 -5.75
N PHE A 240 2.49 -33.96 -5.71
CA PHE A 240 3.25 -33.32 -4.64
C PHE A 240 2.60 -33.56 -3.27
N ILE A 241 1.32 -33.24 -3.11
CA ILE A 241 0.59 -33.39 -1.84
C ILE A 241 0.53 -34.87 -1.41
N ASN A 242 0.29 -35.79 -2.34
CA ASN A 242 0.22 -37.21 -2.01
C ASN A 242 1.56 -37.81 -1.58
N GLY A 243 2.68 -37.26 -2.09
CA GLY A 243 4.04 -37.63 -1.73
C GLY A 243 4.55 -37.03 -0.41
N LEU A 244 3.84 -36.07 0.18
CA LEU A 244 4.22 -35.50 1.49
C LEU A 244 3.87 -36.45 2.64
N ASP A 245 4.84 -36.73 3.50
CA ASP A 245 4.61 -37.36 4.80
C ASP A 245 4.34 -36.29 5.87
N LEU A 246 3.15 -35.68 5.80
CA LEU A 246 2.73 -34.62 6.71
C LEU A 246 2.62 -35.08 8.18
N GLY A 247 2.51 -36.39 8.43
CA GLY A 247 2.45 -36.95 9.78
C GLY A 247 3.80 -36.92 10.52
N GLN A 248 4.92 -36.85 9.79
CA GLN A 248 6.26 -36.73 10.36
C GLN A 248 6.72 -35.28 10.54
N ILE A 249 5.99 -34.31 10.00
CA ILE A 249 6.30 -32.90 10.15
C ILE A 249 5.96 -32.46 11.56
N THR A 250 6.97 -32.43 12.43
CA THR A 250 6.83 -31.91 13.78
C THR A 250 6.92 -30.39 13.73
N ILE A 251 5.79 -29.73 14.01
CA ILE A 251 5.78 -28.29 14.26
C ILE A 251 6.31 -28.12 15.68
N THR A 252 7.62 -27.92 15.79
CA THR A 252 8.27 -27.63 17.07
C THR A 252 7.74 -26.32 17.61
N ASP A 253 7.60 -26.20 18.94
CA ASP A 253 7.34 -24.93 19.59
C ASP A 253 8.42 -23.93 19.17
N SER A 254 8.08 -23.05 18.22
CA SER A 254 8.99 -21.99 17.81
C SER A 254 9.11 -21.00 18.95
N GLN A 255 10.28 -20.37 19.08
CA GLN A 255 10.47 -19.25 20.02
C GLN A 255 9.55 -18.05 19.71
N ASP A 256 8.94 -18.04 18.52
CA ASP A 256 7.96 -17.05 18.09
C ASP A 256 6.60 -17.72 17.87
N GLU A 257 5.62 -17.38 18.70
CA GLU A 257 4.25 -17.94 18.66
C GLU A 257 3.56 -17.65 17.31
N PHE A 258 3.93 -16.54 16.69
CA PHE A 258 3.41 -16.15 15.38
C PHE A 258 3.78 -17.15 14.29
N LEU A 259 5.03 -17.61 14.28
CA LEU A 259 5.50 -18.62 13.34
C LEU A 259 4.84 -19.98 13.59
N TYR A 260 4.66 -20.34 14.87
CA TYR A 260 3.99 -21.57 15.25
C TYR A 260 2.57 -21.62 14.67
N HIS A 261 1.77 -20.57 14.91
CA HIS A 261 0.39 -20.51 14.39
C HIS A 261 0.36 -20.49 12.87
N LYS A 262 1.27 -19.76 12.23
CA LYS A 262 1.39 -19.74 10.77
C LYS A 262 1.62 -21.15 10.20
N ASP A 263 2.59 -21.86 10.75
CA ASP A 263 2.97 -23.18 10.27
C ASP A 263 1.90 -24.24 10.60
N LYS A 264 1.24 -24.11 11.76
CA LYS A 264 0.07 -24.94 12.10
C LYS A 264 -1.06 -24.77 11.10
N GLU A 265 -1.38 -23.54 10.73
CA GLU A 265 -2.41 -23.25 9.73
C GLU A 265 -2.07 -23.76 8.33
N ARG A 266 -0.79 -23.69 7.93
CA ARG A 266 -0.28 -24.26 6.66
C ARG A 266 -0.34 -25.78 6.65
N SER A 267 0.04 -26.42 7.77
CA SER A 267 -0.02 -27.87 7.91
C SER A 267 -1.46 -28.37 7.82
N ILE A 268 -2.40 -27.74 8.54
CA ILE A 268 -3.84 -28.03 8.47
C ILE A 268 -4.32 -27.98 7.02
N ASP A 269 -3.95 -26.94 6.29
CA ASP A 269 -4.35 -26.78 4.89
C ASP A 269 -3.86 -27.94 4.00
N LEU A 270 -2.56 -28.28 4.06
CA LEU A 270 -1.99 -29.40 3.30
C LEU A 270 -2.60 -30.76 3.69
N ILE A 271 -2.85 -31.00 4.98
CA ILE A 271 -3.49 -32.23 5.48
C ILE A 271 -4.91 -32.34 4.92
N GLY A 272 -5.65 -31.23 4.91
CA GLY A 272 -7.01 -31.17 4.37
C GLY A 272 -7.05 -31.57 2.90
N LYS A 273 -6.16 -31.00 2.09
CA LYS A 273 -6.02 -31.33 0.67
C LYS A 273 -5.64 -32.78 0.45
N GLN A 274 -4.68 -33.30 1.23
CA GLN A 274 -4.29 -34.70 1.15
C GLN A 274 -5.45 -35.64 1.50
N ARG A 275 -6.29 -35.27 2.47
CA ARG A 275 -7.48 -36.05 2.85
C ARG A 275 -8.54 -36.04 1.75
N LEU A 276 -8.77 -34.91 1.10
CA LEU A 276 -9.66 -34.82 -0.06
C LEU A 276 -9.21 -35.70 -1.21
N LEU A 277 -7.94 -35.58 -1.62
CA LEU A 277 -7.36 -36.37 -2.72
C LEU A 277 -7.39 -37.87 -2.45
N LYS A 278 -7.18 -38.29 -1.19
CA LYS A 278 -7.22 -39.71 -0.78
C LYS A 278 -8.63 -40.19 -0.41
N ASN A 279 -9.65 -39.34 -0.53
CA ASN A 279 -11.03 -39.59 -0.09
C ASN A 279 -11.14 -40.21 1.31
N LYS A 280 -10.31 -39.77 2.26
CA LYS A 280 -10.30 -40.31 3.63
C LYS A 280 -11.40 -39.68 4.46
N GLN A 281 -12.19 -40.49 5.17
CA GLN A 281 -13.10 -40.00 6.22
C GLN A 281 -12.32 -39.63 7.48
N THR A 282 -12.75 -38.57 8.17
CA THR A 282 -12.20 -38.24 9.50
C THR A 282 -13.03 -38.92 10.59
N THR A 283 -12.38 -39.33 11.69
CA THR A 283 -13.02 -40.10 12.78
C THR A 283 -13.04 -39.33 14.11
N GLN A 284 -12.70 -38.03 14.12
CA GLN A 284 -12.34 -37.31 15.34
C GLN A 284 -13.48 -36.48 15.94
N ALA A 285 -14.12 -35.57 15.19
CA ALA A 285 -15.26 -34.80 15.69
C ALA A 285 -16.16 -34.27 14.54
N ILE A 286 -17.46 -34.15 14.81
CA ILE A 286 -18.46 -33.62 13.86
C ILE A 286 -18.88 -32.23 14.33
N ILE A 287 -18.78 -31.24 13.45
CA ILE A 287 -19.33 -29.89 13.66
C ILE A 287 -20.82 -29.92 13.34
N ASP A 288 -21.64 -29.60 14.33
CA ASP A 288 -23.08 -29.44 14.19
C ASP A 288 -23.52 -27.96 14.38
N GLU A 289 -24.82 -27.73 14.26
CA GLU A 289 -25.41 -26.40 14.42
C GLU A 289 -25.25 -25.86 15.86
N GLY A 290 -25.19 -26.74 16.86
CA GLY A 290 -24.96 -26.36 18.26
C GLY A 290 -23.61 -25.66 18.43
N PHE A 291 -22.53 -26.26 17.90
CA PHE A 291 -21.21 -25.64 17.91
C PHE A 291 -21.17 -24.27 17.21
N MET A 292 -21.91 -24.12 16.10
CA MET A 292 -22.03 -22.83 15.41
C MET A 292 -22.70 -21.78 16.31
N LEU A 293 -23.88 -22.10 16.85
CA LEU A 293 -24.63 -21.17 17.70
C LEU A 293 -23.86 -20.80 18.96
N ASP A 294 -23.16 -21.75 19.57
CA ASP A 294 -22.34 -21.49 20.75
C ASP A 294 -21.14 -20.59 20.43
N THR A 295 -20.61 -20.65 19.20
CA THR A 295 -19.50 -19.79 18.77
C THR A 295 -19.99 -18.36 18.59
N LEU A 296 -21.19 -18.17 18.05
CA LEU A 296 -21.84 -16.87 17.90
C LEU A 296 -22.28 -16.24 19.24
N ARG A 297 -22.31 -17.00 20.34
CA ARG A 297 -22.66 -16.52 21.69
C ARG A 297 -21.45 -16.06 22.51
N ILE A 298 -20.23 -16.26 22.04
CA ILE A 298 -19.02 -15.88 22.78
C ILE A 298 -19.00 -14.37 22.98
N THR A 299 -18.74 -13.95 24.22
CA THR A 299 -18.41 -12.56 24.53
C THR A 299 -16.91 -12.37 24.27
N PRO A 300 -16.52 -11.44 23.37
CA PRO A 300 -15.11 -11.24 23.04
C PRO A 300 -14.31 -10.69 24.24
N ASN A 301 -13.06 -11.12 24.33
CA ASN A 301 -12.02 -10.63 25.24
C ASN A 301 -10.77 -10.20 24.45
N ASP A 302 -9.74 -9.71 25.14
CA ASP A 302 -8.52 -9.18 24.51
C ASP A 302 -7.72 -10.22 23.69
N GLU A 303 -7.93 -11.52 23.94
CA GLU A 303 -7.27 -12.62 23.24
C GLU A 303 -8.11 -13.18 22.08
N THR A 304 -9.31 -12.65 21.86
CA THR A 304 -10.25 -13.14 20.86
C THR A 304 -9.75 -12.88 19.43
N VAL A 305 -9.90 -13.90 18.59
CA VAL A 305 -9.68 -13.84 17.14
C VAL A 305 -11.00 -13.52 16.46
N VAL A 306 -11.01 -12.43 15.69
CA VAL A 306 -12.13 -12.12 14.81
C VAL A 306 -11.85 -12.65 13.42
N VAL A 307 -12.82 -13.38 12.86
CA VAL A 307 -12.82 -13.83 11.47
C VAL A 307 -13.80 -12.96 10.68
N MET A 308 -13.33 -12.32 9.61
CA MET A 308 -14.15 -11.40 8.82
C MET A 308 -13.77 -11.45 7.34
N GLY A 309 -14.71 -11.15 6.46
CA GLY A 309 -14.44 -10.96 5.03
C GLY A 309 -14.50 -9.51 4.58
N HIS A 310 -14.78 -9.28 3.30
CA HIS A 310 -14.80 -7.93 2.74
C HIS A 310 -15.99 -7.08 3.21
N THR A 311 -15.85 -5.76 3.14
CA THR A 311 -16.80 -4.76 3.69
C THR A 311 -18.22 -4.83 3.11
N ARG A 312 -18.38 -5.36 1.91
CA ARG A 312 -19.71 -5.59 1.29
C ARG A 312 -19.98 -7.09 1.16
N PRO A 313 -20.14 -7.80 2.28
CA PRO A 313 -20.04 -9.25 2.29
C PRO A 313 -21.14 -9.91 1.45
N ASP A 314 -20.77 -10.95 0.72
CA ASP A 314 -21.66 -11.90 0.06
C ASP A 314 -21.75 -13.20 0.89
N ALA A 315 -22.30 -14.25 0.27
CA ALA A 315 -22.44 -15.54 0.93
C ALA A 315 -21.09 -16.23 1.18
N ASP A 316 -20.13 -16.11 0.26
CA ASP A 316 -18.82 -16.74 0.41
C ASP A 316 -18.06 -16.13 1.60
N SER A 317 -18.06 -14.80 1.68
CA SER A 317 -17.44 -14.03 2.76
C SER A 317 -18.01 -14.35 4.16
N ILE A 318 -19.33 -14.28 4.36
CA ILE A 318 -19.92 -14.50 5.71
C ILE A 318 -19.90 -15.97 6.11
N VAL A 319 -20.27 -16.88 5.21
CA VAL A 319 -20.36 -18.30 5.57
C VAL A 319 -18.96 -18.85 5.83
N SER A 320 -17.96 -18.47 5.04
CA SER A 320 -16.55 -18.77 5.36
C SER A 320 -16.14 -18.21 6.72
N SER A 321 -16.54 -16.98 7.06
CA SER A 321 -16.19 -16.35 8.34
C SER A 321 -16.73 -17.15 9.52
N VAL A 322 -18.01 -17.55 9.44
CA VAL A 322 -18.70 -18.34 10.47
C VAL A 322 -18.03 -19.71 10.62
N PHE A 323 -17.82 -20.44 9.53
CA PHE A 323 -17.26 -21.79 9.59
C PHE A 323 -15.80 -21.80 10.03
N GLU A 324 -15.01 -20.81 9.61
CA GLU A 324 -13.62 -20.66 10.04
C GLU A 324 -13.51 -20.29 11.53
N ALA A 325 -14.41 -19.44 12.06
CA ALA A 325 -14.47 -19.14 13.49
C ALA A 325 -14.80 -20.39 14.32
N VAL A 326 -15.77 -21.19 13.87
CA VAL A 326 -16.13 -22.46 14.51
C VAL A 326 -14.96 -23.44 14.50
N ARG A 327 -14.30 -23.61 13.34
CA ARG A 327 -13.11 -24.46 13.21
C ARG A 327 -12.01 -24.01 14.16
N ARG A 328 -11.68 -22.72 14.18
CA ARG A 328 -10.61 -22.17 15.03
C ARG A 328 -10.88 -22.40 16.50
N ARG A 329 -12.12 -22.21 16.96
CA ARG A 329 -12.49 -22.49 18.35
C ARG A 329 -12.19 -23.95 18.74
N LEU A 330 -12.44 -24.91 17.86
CA LEU A 330 -12.18 -26.33 18.12
C LEU A 330 -10.67 -26.65 18.08
N VAL A 331 -9.90 -25.97 17.23
CA VAL A 331 -8.45 -26.19 17.07
C VAL A 331 -7.61 -25.46 18.13
N TYR A 332 -8.11 -24.34 18.64
CA TYR A 332 -7.47 -23.46 19.62
C TYR A 332 -8.43 -23.24 20.81
N PRO A 333 -8.67 -24.26 21.66
CA PRO A 333 -9.72 -24.21 22.68
C PRO A 333 -9.51 -23.12 23.75
N ASN A 334 -8.27 -22.66 23.93
CA ASN A 334 -7.94 -21.59 24.89
C ASN A 334 -8.09 -20.19 24.28
N GLN A 335 -8.43 -20.08 22.99
CA GLN A 335 -8.56 -18.80 22.29
C GLN A 335 -9.98 -18.63 21.79
N GLY A 336 -10.64 -17.54 22.22
CA GLY A 336 -11.95 -17.17 21.67
C GLY A 336 -11.85 -16.92 20.17
N SER A 337 -12.82 -17.39 19.39
CA SER A 337 -12.92 -17.06 17.97
C SER A 337 -14.36 -16.76 17.59
N ILE A 338 -14.58 -15.62 16.95
CA ILE A 338 -15.91 -15.14 16.56
C ILE A 338 -15.90 -14.63 15.11
N PRO A 339 -16.98 -14.85 14.35
CA PRO A 339 -17.14 -14.20 13.06
C PRO A 339 -17.62 -12.75 13.24
N TRP A 340 -17.30 -11.88 12.28
CA TRP A 340 -17.86 -10.53 12.22
C TRP A 340 -18.14 -10.13 10.77
N CYS A 341 -19.25 -9.42 10.57
CA CYS A 341 -19.62 -8.82 9.30
C CYS A 341 -20.40 -7.52 9.55
N GLU A 342 -20.26 -6.55 8.65
CA GLU A 342 -20.96 -5.27 8.73
C GLU A 342 -22.48 -5.42 8.45
N SER A 343 -22.84 -6.33 7.57
CA SER A 343 -24.24 -6.61 7.21
C SER A 343 -24.44 -8.08 6.85
N VAL A 344 -25.69 -8.55 6.90
CA VAL A 344 -26.06 -9.93 6.54
C VAL A 344 -27.08 -9.91 5.39
N PRO A 345 -26.68 -10.29 4.15
CA PRO A 345 -27.56 -10.37 2.97
C PRO A 345 -28.67 -11.41 3.11
N ARG A 346 -29.74 -11.29 2.32
CA ARG A 346 -30.97 -12.11 2.42
C ARG A 346 -30.71 -13.61 2.22
N GLU A 347 -29.92 -13.93 1.20
CA GLU A 347 -29.43 -15.26 0.87
C GLU A 347 -28.64 -15.87 2.03
N VAL A 348 -27.85 -15.08 2.74
CA VAL A 348 -27.11 -15.54 3.92
C VAL A 348 -28.04 -15.81 5.08
N ARG A 349 -29.07 -14.96 5.29
CA ARG A 349 -30.11 -15.20 6.29
C ARG A 349 -30.89 -16.49 6.00
N HIS A 350 -31.14 -16.76 4.72
CA HIS A 350 -31.77 -17.99 4.27
C HIS A 350 -30.90 -19.22 4.54
N ILE A 351 -29.60 -19.15 4.19
CA ILE A 351 -28.63 -20.25 4.39
C ILE A 351 -28.40 -20.53 5.88
N LEU A 352 -28.01 -19.51 6.65
CA LEU A 352 -27.66 -19.67 8.07
C LEU A 352 -28.89 -19.90 8.96
N GLY A 353 -30.04 -19.36 8.59
CA GLY A 353 -31.26 -19.40 9.38
C GLY A 353 -31.40 -18.24 10.38
N PRO A 354 -32.59 -18.05 10.95
CA PRO A 354 -32.94 -16.85 11.71
C PRO A 354 -32.17 -16.70 13.02
N GLU A 355 -31.91 -17.78 13.75
CA GLU A 355 -31.23 -17.70 15.05
C GLU A 355 -29.74 -17.38 14.90
N ALA A 356 -29.04 -18.04 13.98
CA ALA A 356 -27.64 -17.73 13.68
C ALA A 356 -27.49 -16.28 13.17
N THR A 357 -28.38 -15.84 12.28
CA THR A 357 -28.43 -14.45 11.79
C THR A 357 -28.59 -13.45 12.93
N LYS A 358 -29.53 -13.70 13.84
CA LYS A 358 -29.80 -12.84 15.00
C LYS A 358 -28.59 -12.73 15.93
N LEU A 359 -27.87 -13.82 16.14
CA LEU A 359 -26.65 -13.80 16.97
C LEU A 359 -25.51 -13.08 16.26
N LEU A 360 -25.30 -13.34 14.97
CA LEU A 360 -24.27 -12.68 14.16
C LEU A 360 -24.43 -11.15 14.16
N LEU A 361 -25.66 -10.65 14.03
CA LEU A 361 -25.97 -9.21 14.07
C LEU A 361 -25.75 -8.55 15.45
N LYS A 362 -25.55 -9.33 16.52
CA LYS A 362 -25.27 -8.80 17.87
C LYS A 362 -23.78 -8.67 18.16
N ILE A 363 -22.92 -9.23 17.31
CA ILE A 363 -21.48 -9.19 17.54
C ILE A 363 -20.97 -7.77 17.32
N GLU A 364 -20.32 -7.21 18.33
CA GLU A 364 -19.80 -5.85 18.30
C GLU A 364 -18.70 -5.68 17.25
N THR A 365 -18.53 -4.43 16.78
CA THR A 365 -17.45 -4.08 15.86
C THR A 365 -16.08 -4.41 16.48
N PRO A 366 -15.15 -5.03 15.74
CA PRO A 366 -13.85 -5.43 16.27
C PRO A 366 -13.05 -4.25 16.80
N ARG A 367 -12.35 -4.45 17.91
CA ARG A 367 -11.42 -3.47 18.47
C ARG A 367 -10.05 -3.57 17.80
N ARG A 368 -9.25 -2.50 17.84
CA ARG A 368 -7.93 -2.41 17.17
C ARG A 368 -6.97 -3.54 17.58
N HIS A 369 -7.04 -4.01 18.83
CA HIS A 369 -6.10 -4.98 19.39
C HIS A 369 -6.47 -6.45 19.12
N TYR A 370 -7.67 -6.75 18.60
CA TYR A 370 -8.07 -8.14 18.31
C TYR A 370 -7.25 -8.73 17.17
N SER A 371 -6.87 -10.00 17.28
CA SER A 371 -6.25 -10.73 16.18
C SER A 371 -7.29 -10.94 15.07
N ILE A 372 -6.93 -10.64 13.82
CA ILE A 372 -7.84 -10.68 12.69
C ILE A 372 -7.47 -11.82 11.75
N VAL A 373 -8.49 -12.51 11.26
CA VAL A 373 -8.41 -13.48 10.17
C VAL A 373 -9.27 -12.95 9.05
N LEU A 374 -8.69 -12.84 7.87
CA LEU A 374 -9.43 -12.45 6.68
C LEU A 374 -9.83 -13.70 5.91
N VAL A 375 -11.09 -13.76 5.48
CA VAL A 375 -11.61 -14.78 4.59
C VAL A 375 -12.26 -14.12 3.38
N ASP A 376 -12.07 -14.67 2.19
CA ASP A 376 -12.60 -14.08 0.95
C ASP A 376 -12.15 -12.64 0.67
N CYS A 377 -11.10 -12.21 1.37
CA CYS A 377 -10.50 -10.92 1.18
C CYS A 377 -9.09 -10.93 1.77
N HIS A 378 -8.30 -9.98 1.29
CA HIS A 378 -6.94 -9.76 1.79
C HIS A 378 -6.66 -8.30 2.08
N GLN A 379 -7.71 -7.46 2.10
CA GLN A 379 -7.66 -6.04 2.40
C GLN A 379 -8.58 -5.74 3.59
N VAL A 380 -8.11 -4.87 4.47
CA VAL A 380 -8.82 -4.46 5.68
C VAL A 380 -8.52 -2.98 5.94
N GLU A 381 -9.36 -2.32 6.72
CA GLU A 381 -9.10 -0.94 7.15
C GLU A 381 -7.70 -0.80 7.79
N PRO A 382 -7.00 0.33 7.56
CA PRO A 382 -5.64 0.54 8.07
C PRO A 382 -5.48 0.30 9.58
N LYS A 383 -6.53 0.58 10.37
CA LYS A 383 -6.52 0.37 11.82
C LYS A 383 -6.36 -1.11 12.22
N TYR A 384 -6.82 -2.04 11.39
CA TYR A 384 -6.77 -3.49 11.65
C TYR A 384 -5.60 -4.20 10.94
N GLN A 385 -4.93 -3.54 9.99
CA GLN A 385 -3.91 -4.15 9.13
C GLN A 385 -2.81 -4.88 9.93
N MET A 386 -2.44 -4.30 11.06
CA MET A 386 -1.41 -4.80 11.98
C MET A 386 -1.85 -6.10 12.67
N SER A 387 -3.14 -6.24 12.90
CA SER A 387 -3.69 -7.33 13.69
C SER A 387 -4.02 -8.58 12.87
N VAL A 388 -3.87 -8.51 11.53
CA VAL A 388 -4.07 -9.67 10.64
C VAL A 388 -3.08 -10.78 10.97
N ARG A 389 -3.55 -12.01 11.18
CA ARG A 389 -2.75 -13.21 11.50
C ARG A 389 -2.87 -14.29 10.44
N ALA A 390 -3.99 -14.35 9.73
CA ALA A 390 -4.20 -15.29 8.65
C ALA A 390 -5.12 -14.73 7.57
N ILE A 391 -4.97 -15.24 6.36
CA ILE A 391 -5.75 -14.88 5.18
C ILE A 391 -6.10 -16.17 4.44
N ILE A 392 -7.38 -16.39 4.18
CA ILE A 392 -7.92 -17.47 3.36
C ILE A 392 -8.62 -16.78 2.20
N ASP A 393 -8.02 -16.80 1.02
CA ASP A 393 -8.54 -16.03 -0.11
C ASP A 393 -8.27 -16.74 -1.43
N HIS A 394 -9.19 -16.58 -2.37
CA HIS A 394 -9.12 -17.11 -3.73
C HIS A 394 -8.94 -16.00 -4.78
N HIS A 395 -9.00 -14.74 -4.38
CA HIS A 395 -8.74 -13.58 -5.23
C HIS A 395 -7.25 -13.38 -5.51
N ILE A 396 -6.92 -12.76 -6.66
CA ILE A 396 -5.53 -12.45 -7.03
C ILE A 396 -4.89 -11.50 -6.01
N ILE A 397 -3.80 -11.97 -5.39
CA ILE A 397 -3.00 -11.19 -4.45
C ILE A 397 -1.75 -10.65 -5.15
N ASN A 398 -1.65 -9.31 -5.22
CA ASN A 398 -0.48 -8.61 -5.78
C ASN A 398 0.39 -7.91 -4.73
N LYS A 399 0.22 -8.25 -3.44
CA LYS A 399 0.98 -7.64 -2.34
C LYS A 399 1.66 -8.71 -1.48
N LYS A 400 2.76 -8.34 -0.85
CA LYS A 400 3.41 -9.16 0.18
C LYS A 400 2.74 -8.91 1.52
N PHE A 401 2.74 -9.94 2.37
CA PHE A 401 2.28 -9.84 3.76
C PHE A 401 3.46 -9.99 4.72
N PRO A 402 3.34 -9.47 5.94
CA PRO A 402 4.31 -9.76 7.00
C PRO A 402 4.54 -11.26 7.17
N TYR A 403 5.76 -11.62 7.54
CA TYR A 403 6.25 -13.01 7.57
C TYR A 403 5.45 -13.96 8.49
N TYR A 404 4.69 -13.41 9.44
CA TYR A 404 3.86 -14.13 10.40
C TYR A 404 2.44 -14.42 9.91
N VAL A 405 2.01 -13.81 8.80
CA VAL A 405 0.65 -14.02 8.29
C VAL A 405 0.56 -15.40 7.63
N ALA A 406 -0.36 -16.23 8.12
CA ALA A 406 -0.69 -17.50 7.47
C ALA A 406 -1.55 -17.24 6.23
N LEU A 407 -0.91 -17.31 5.06
CA LEU A 407 -1.58 -17.14 3.78
C LEU A 407 -1.99 -18.51 3.21
N SER A 408 -3.29 -18.78 3.12
CA SER A 408 -3.87 -19.87 2.33
C SER A 408 -4.48 -19.25 1.08
N HIS A 409 -3.65 -19.09 0.04
CA HIS A 409 -4.05 -18.49 -1.24
C HIS A 409 -3.75 -19.44 -2.40
N GLU A 410 -4.79 -19.74 -3.16
CA GLU A 410 -4.72 -20.58 -4.36
C GLU A 410 -5.90 -20.26 -5.27
N VAL A 411 -5.82 -20.74 -6.52
CA VAL A 411 -6.94 -20.69 -7.45
C VAL A 411 -7.98 -21.72 -6.99
N SER A 412 -8.80 -21.31 -6.03
CA SER A 412 -10.00 -22.02 -5.58
C SER A 412 -11.22 -21.34 -6.17
N TRP A 413 -12.28 -22.11 -6.36
CA TRP A 413 -13.56 -21.56 -6.77
C TRP A 413 -14.15 -20.58 -5.75
N SER A 414 -14.04 -20.91 -4.46
CA SER A 414 -14.57 -20.10 -3.37
C SER A 414 -13.75 -20.27 -2.09
N SER A 415 -13.85 -19.32 -1.19
CA SER A 415 -13.26 -19.35 0.14
C SER A 415 -13.97 -20.38 1.04
N THR A 416 -15.26 -20.64 0.81
CA THR A 416 -16.02 -21.69 1.50
C THR A 416 -15.43 -23.08 1.28
N VAL A 417 -14.93 -23.37 0.07
CA VAL A 417 -14.19 -24.60 -0.23
C VAL A 417 -12.85 -24.65 0.52
N GLN A 418 -12.09 -23.55 0.53
CA GLN A 418 -10.82 -23.48 1.27
C GLN A 418 -11.00 -23.66 2.79
N VAL A 419 -12.08 -23.10 3.35
CA VAL A 419 -12.45 -23.32 4.75
C VAL A 419 -12.84 -24.78 4.98
N TYR A 420 -13.58 -25.41 4.07
CA TYR A 420 -13.90 -26.84 4.16
C TYR A 420 -12.63 -27.72 4.15
N VAL A 421 -11.68 -27.41 3.28
CA VAL A 421 -10.36 -28.06 3.24
C VAL A 421 -9.69 -27.96 4.61
N LYS A 422 -9.67 -26.77 5.24
CA LYS A 422 -9.10 -26.59 6.58
C LYS A 422 -9.86 -27.32 7.68
N ILE A 423 -11.19 -27.42 7.59
CA ILE A 423 -12.01 -28.23 8.51
C ILE A 423 -11.56 -29.70 8.45
N LEU A 424 -11.48 -30.25 7.23
CA LEU A 424 -10.97 -31.60 7.02
C LEU A 424 -9.54 -31.76 7.51
N GLY A 425 -8.68 -30.77 7.27
CA GLY A 425 -7.30 -30.75 7.73
C GLY A 425 -7.15 -30.75 9.25
N SER A 426 -8.11 -30.13 9.94
CA SER A 426 -8.18 -30.08 11.40
C SER A 426 -8.67 -31.39 12.02
N GLY A 427 -9.06 -32.39 11.22
CA GLY A 427 -9.60 -33.66 11.72
C GLY A 427 -11.11 -33.64 11.97
N LEU A 428 -11.82 -32.67 11.41
CA LEU A 428 -13.23 -32.44 11.66
C LEU A 428 -14.07 -32.85 10.44
N GLU A 429 -15.30 -33.30 10.67
CA GLU A 429 -16.36 -33.42 9.66
C GLU A 429 -17.49 -32.40 9.91
N LEU A 430 -18.37 -32.25 8.93
CA LEU A 430 -19.62 -31.50 9.08
C LEU A 430 -20.80 -32.47 9.26
N SER A 431 -21.77 -32.07 10.09
CA SER A 431 -23.10 -32.70 10.08
C SER A 431 -23.82 -32.42 8.74
N PRO A 432 -24.85 -33.20 8.37
CA PRO A 432 -25.62 -32.95 7.14
C PRO A 432 -26.13 -31.51 7.01
N GLU A 433 -26.66 -30.92 8.08
CA GLU A 433 -27.15 -29.54 8.07
C GLU A 433 -26.02 -28.53 7.89
N MET A 434 -24.87 -28.72 8.54
CA MET A 434 -23.72 -27.83 8.37
C MET A 434 -23.11 -27.94 6.97
N ALA A 435 -23.03 -29.17 6.42
CA ALA A 435 -22.58 -29.39 5.05
C ALA A 435 -23.53 -28.73 4.04
N ARG A 436 -24.86 -28.78 4.27
CA ARG A 436 -25.86 -28.09 3.45
C ARG A 436 -25.61 -26.58 3.43
N LYS A 437 -25.43 -25.95 4.58
CA LYS A 437 -25.20 -24.49 4.66
C LYS A 437 -23.94 -24.06 3.90
N LEU A 438 -22.84 -24.80 4.07
CA LEU A 438 -21.58 -24.50 3.39
C LEU A 438 -21.68 -24.75 1.87
N LEU A 439 -22.35 -25.82 1.46
CA LEU A 439 -22.60 -26.16 0.06
C LEU A 439 -23.47 -25.12 -0.66
N GLU A 440 -24.53 -24.64 -0.02
CA GLU A 440 -25.41 -23.62 -0.61
C GLU A 440 -24.67 -22.30 -0.85
N ALA A 441 -23.84 -21.87 0.11
CA ALA A 441 -22.96 -20.71 -0.10
C ALA A 441 -21.97 -20.93 -1.24
N THR A 442 -21.33 -22.11 -1.29
CA THR A 442 -20.42 -22.50 -2.38
C THR A 442 -21.11 -22.47 -3.76
N ARG A 443 -22.39 -22.91 -3.82
CA ARG A 443 -23.16 -22.98 -5.07
C ARG A 443 -23.53 -21.61 -5.62
N LEU A 444 -23.69 -20.59 -4.78
CA LEU A 444 -23.95 -19.21 -5.24
C LEU A 444 -22.77 -18.65 -6.05
N GLU A 445 -21.54 -19.01 -5.69
CA GLU A 445 -20.34 -18.69 -6.47
C GLU A 445 -20.24 -19.53 -7.75
N ALA A 446 -20.78 -20.76 -7.71
CA ALA A 446 -20.61 -21.76 -8.76
C ALA A 446 -21.73 -21.73 -9.80
N GLU A 447 -21.68 -20.75 -10.71
CA GLU A 447 -22.55 -20.75 -11.90
C GLU A 447 -22.48 -22.14 -12.58
N PRO A 448 -23.60 -22.86 -12.79
CA PRO A 448 -23.58 -24.26 -13.22
C PRO A 448 -22.77 -24.51 -14.50
N ASN A 449 -22.78 -23.53 -15.40
CA ASN A 449 -22.05 -23.56 -16.66
C ASN A 449 -20.54 -23.37 -16.52
N LEU A 450 -20.01 -23.13 -15.32
CA LEU A 450 -18.58 -22.96 -15.07
C LEU A 450 -17.99 -24.07 -14.19
N LEU A 451 -18.83 -24.97 -13.66
CA LEU A 451 -18.43 -26.10 -12.81
C LEU A 451 -17.34 -26.99 -13.43
N PHE A 452 -17.34 -27.14 -14.76
CA PHE A 452 -16.32 -27.94 -15.46
C PHE A 452 -14.93 -27.30 -15.45
N SER A 453 -14.82 -26.01 -15.12
CA SER A 453 -13.54 -25.26 -15.09
C SER A 453 -12.88 -25.26 -13.72
N MET A 454 -13.50 -25.88 -12.70
CA MET A 454 -12.97 -25.98 -11.34
C MET A 454 -11.70 -26.85 -11.26
N SER A 455 -10.92 -26.69 -10.20
CA SER A 455 -9.80 -27.59 -9.91
C SER A 455 -10.29 -28.99 -9.50
N GLU A 456 -9.43 -30.00 -9.57
CA GLU A 456 -9.76 -31.34 -9.04
C GLU A 456 -10.07 -31.34 -7.54
N LEU A 457 -9.38 -30.49 -6.78
CA LEU A 457 -9.61 -30.32 -5.34
C LEU A 457 -11.00 -29.76 -5.05
N ASP A 458 -11.42 -28.71 -5.77
CA ASP A 458 -12.73 -28.07 -5.59
C ASP A 458 -13.85 -29.04 -5.96
N ARG A 459 -13.72 -29.76 -7.08
CA ARG A 459 -14.69 -30.79 -7.47
C ARG A 459 -14.83 -31.87 -6.41
N SER A 460 -13.71 -32.30 -5.83
CA SER A 460 -13.69 -33.33 -4.79
C SER A 460 -14.34 -32.84 -3.49
N ALA A 461 -14.08 -31.59 -3.11
CA ALA A 461 -14.70 -30.93 -1.96
C ALA A 461 -16.21 -30.80 -2.12
N ILE A 462 -16.67 -30.25 -3.25
CA ILE A 462 -18.10 -30.06 -3.55
C ILE A 462 -18.83 -31.42 -3.57
N ARG A 463 -18.28 -32.42 -4.27
CA ARG A 463 -18.88 -33.75 -4.34
C ARG A 463 -19.03 -34.38 -2.95
N ARG A 464 -18.05 -34.19 -2.07
CA ARG A 464 -18.12 -34.67 -0.69
C ARG A 464 -19.18 -33.94 0.12
N LEU A 465 -19.26 -32.61 0.00
CA LEU A 465 -20.31 -31.81 0.62
C LEU A 465 -21.71 -32.24 0.15
N GLU A 466 -21.89 -32.52 -1.13
CA GLU A 466 -23.14 -33.05 -1.70
C GLU A 466 -23.53 -34.39 -1.10
N LEU A 467 -22.56 -35.30 -0.94
CA LEU A 467 -22.79 -36.61 -0.31
C LEU A 467 -23.21 -36.48 1.16
N ILE A 468 -22.64 -35.53 1.91
CA ILE A 468 -22.96 -35.34 3.34
C ILE A 468 -24.30 -34.61 3.50
N ALA A 469 -24.52 -33.52 2.76
CA ALA A 469 -25.71 -32.69 2.88
C ALA A 469 -27.00 -33.43 2.52
N SER A 470 -26.94 -34.40 1.61
CA SER A 470 -28.06 -35.18 1.06
C SER A 470 -29.12 -34.37 0.27
N CYS A 471 -29.49 -33.17 0.74
CA CYS A 471 -30.39 -32.23 0.08
C CYS A 471 -29.92 -30.79 0.34
N ALA A 472 -29.85 -29.97 -0.71
CA ALA A 472 -29.45 -28.57 -0.64
C ALA A 472 -30.13 -27.78 -1.77
N ALA A 473 -30.42 -26.50 -1.53
CA ALA A 473 -30.98 -25.61 -2.55
C ALA A 473 -30.11 -25.59 -3.81
N THR A 474 -30.76 -25.44 -4.96
CA THR A 474 -30.04 -25.29 -6.24
C THR A 474 -29.55 -23.85 -6.41
N TYR A 475 -28.60 -23.64 -7.33
CA TYR A 475 -28.16 -22.29 -7.72
C TYR A 475 -29.35 -21.38 -8.06
N TYR A 476 -30.33 -21.90 -8.81
CA TYR A 476 -31.49 -21.11 -9.23
C TYR A 476 -32.43 -20.74 -8.08
N ASP A 477 -32.60 -21.63 -7.10
CA ASP A 477 -33.40 -21.33 -5.90
C ASP A 477 -32.75 -20.21 -5.08
N LEU A 478 -31.43 -20.30 -4.89
CA LEU A 478 -30.66 -19.32 -4.14
C LEU A 478 -30.59 -17.96 -4.87
N MET A 479 -30.45 -17.96 -6.20
CA MET A 479 -30.50 -16.74 -7.02
C MET A 479 -31.87 -16.05 -6.94
N ASP A 480 -32.96 -16.81 -6.83
CA ASP A 480 -34.30 -16.23 -6.66
C ASP A 480 -34.43 -15.54 -5.30
N VAL A 481 -33.92 -16.15 -4.22
CA VAL A 481 -33.84 -15.51 -2.90
C VAL A 481 -32.96 -14.25 -2.95
N MET A 482 -31.78 -14.38 -3.56
CA MET A 482 -30.79 -13.32 -3.69
C MET A 482 -31.43 -12.10 -4.37
N LEU A 483 -32.03 -12.28 -5.54
CA LEU A 483 -32.56 -11.19 -6.38
C LEU A 483 -34.02 -10.85 -6.11
N ASN A 484 -34.61 -11.32 -5.01
CA ASN A 484 -35.95 -10.95 -4.59
C ASN A 484 -35.96 -9.57 -3.90
N THR A 485 -35.58 -8.53 -4.63
CA THR A 485 -35.63 -7.13 -4.21
C THR A 485 -35.94 -6.23 -5.40
N THR A 486 -36.67 -5.16 -5.16
CA THR A 486 -36.92 -4.09 -6.14
C THR A 486 -36.09 -2.84 -5.83
N GLU A 487 -35.31 -2.86 -4.75
CA GLU A 487 -34.48 -1.72 -4.33
C GLU A 487 -33.26 -1.57 -5.24
N ALA A 488 -33.23 -0.51 -6.05
CA ALA A 488 -32.17 -0.27 -7.02
C ALA A 488 -30.78 -0.13 -6.37
N GLU A 489 -30.72 0.45 -5.17
CA GLU A 489 -29.46 0.62 -4.42
C GLU A 489 -28.89 -0.72 -3.95
N GLU A 490 -29.73 -1.63 -3.46
CA GLU A 490 -29.33 -3.00 -3.07
C GLU A 490 -28.79 -3.76 -4.28
N LEU A 491 -29.47 -3.67 -5.43
CA LEU A 491 -29.04 -4.30 -6.68
C LEU A 491 -27.72 -3.72 -7.22
N PHE A 492 -27.55 -2.40 -7.16
CA PHE A 492 -26.35 -1.72 -7.63
C PHE A 492 -25.11 -2.08 -6.81
N TYR A 493 -25.22 -2.07 -5.48
CA TYR A 493 -24.06 -2.28 -4.62
C TYR A 493 -23.72 -3.75 -4.34
N ARG A 494 -24.62 -4.69 -4.64
CA ARG A 494 -24.42 -6.12 -4.37
C ARG A 494 -23.14 -6.66 -4.97
N ASP A 495 -22.93 -6.49 -6.27
CA ASP A 495 -21.72 -6.94 -6.98
C ASP A 495 -20.94 -5.75 -7.55
N TYR A 496 -20.76 -4.73 -6.70
CA TYR A 496 -19.95 -3.56 -7.01
C TYR A 496 -18.51 -3.76 -6.54
N ARG A 497 -17.57 -3.52 -7.46
CA ARG A 497 -16.13 -3.44 -7.17
C ARG A 497 -15.62 -2.04 -7.52
N GLN A 498 -14.74 -1.53 -6.67
CA GLN A 498 -14.07 -0.24 -6.86
C GLN A 498 -12.58 -0.48 -6.99
N THR A 499 -12.01 0.01 -8.09
CA THR A 499 -10.56 0.07 -8.28
C THR A 499 -10.14 1.53 -8.38
N ARG A 500 -9.67 1.97 -9.56
CA ARG A 500 -9.53 3.40 -9.93
C ARG A 500 -10.81 3.97 -10.55
N TYR A 501 -11.83 3.14 -10.69
CA TYR A 501 -13.16 3.44 -11.19
C TYR A 501 -14.16 2.44 -10.58
N GLY A 502 -15.45 2.73 -10.67
CA GLY A 502 -16.52 1.85 -10.17
C GLY A 502 -16.98 0.86 -11.24
N PHE A 503 -17.28 -0.38 -10.86
CA PHE A 503 -17.88 -1.38 -11.74
C PHE A 503 -18.94 -2.16 -10.98
N SER A 504 -20.20 -2.04 -11.40
CA SER A 504 -21.33 -2.81 -10.86
C SER A 504 -21.81 -3.84 -11.87
N VAL A 505 -21.99 -5.09 -11.44
CA VAL A 505 -22.75 -6.10 -12.18
C VAL A 505 -24.12 -6.23 -11.54
N VAL A 506 -25.17 -5.83 -12.27
CA VAL A 506 -26.53 -5.87 -11.77
C VAL A 506 -27.29 -6.99 -12.46
N LYS A 507 -27.63 -8.06 -11.74
CA LYS A 507 -28.51 -9.12 -12.25
C LYS A 507 -29.96 -8.80 -11.84
N CYS A 508 -30.88 -8.69 -12.78
CA CYS A 508 -32.28 -8.33 -12.50
C CYS A 508 -33.27 -9.12 -13.38
N LYS A 509 -34.54 -9.16 -12.97
CA LYS A 509 -35.64 -9.74 -13.78
C LYS A 509 -36.21 -8.74 -14.78
N GLU A 510 -36.17 -7.45 -14.43
CA GLU A 510 -36.64 -6.32 -15.21
C GLU A 510 -35.62 -5.19 -15.12
N SER A 511 -35.48 -4.43 -16.21
CA SER A 511 -34.48 -3.36 -16.29
C SER A 511 -34.88 -2.17 -15.43
N GLN A 512 -33.88 -1.54 -14.78
CA GLN A 512 -34.05 -0.37 -13.92
C GLN A 512 -33.00 0.71 -14.26
N ASP A 513 -33.25 1.95 -13.84
CA ASP A 513 -32.28 3.03 -14.02
C ASP A 513 -31.37 3.17 -12.79
N PHE A 514 -30.08 2.95 -12.99
CA PHE A 514 -29.03 3.07 -11.96
C PHE A 514 -28.18 4.34 -12.11
N THR A 515 -28.51 5.21 -13.06
CA THR A 515 -27.69 6.38 -13.44
C THR A 515 -27.47 7.33 -12.27
N ALA A 516 -28.52 7.66 -11.52
CA ALA A 516 -28.43 8.56 -10.37
C ALA A 516 -27.55 8.00 -9.24
N ILE A 517 -27.62 6.69 -8.98
CA ILE A 517 -26.83 6.01 -7.95
C ILE A 517 -25.35 6.02 -8.34
N ALA A 518 -25.04 5.62 -9.57
CA ALA A 518 -23.67 5.64 -10.09
C ALA A 518 -23.06 7.06 -10.13
N TRP A 519 -23.87 8.07 -10.48
CA TRP A 519 -23.46 9.47 -10.45
C TRP A 519 -23.13 9.94 -9.03
N SER A 520 -24.02 9.66 -8.07
CA SER A 520 -23.79 9.97 -6.65
C SER A 520 -22.53 9.27 -6.12
N ASN A 521 -22.34 7.99 -6.48
CA ASN A 521 -21.16 7.21 -6.11
C ASN A 521 -19.87 7.80 -6.70
N ASN A 522 -19.87 8.22 -7.97
CA ASN A 522 -18.72 8.91 -8.58
C ASN A 522 -18.34 10.19 -7.83
N LEU A 523 -19.33 10.95 -7.35
CA LEU A 523 -19.08 12.17 -6.60
C LEU A 523 -18.55 11.89 -5.19
N LYS A 524 -19.12 10.90 -4.50
CA LYS A 524 -18.74 10.50 -3.14
C LYS A 524 -17.36 9.87 -3.09
N GLU A 525 -17.07 8.96 -4.02
CA GLU A 525 -15.83 8.17 -4.06
C GLU A 525 -14.77 8.80 -4.97
N HIS A 526 -15.05 9.99 -5.53
CA HIS A 526 -14.16 10.74 -6.42
C HIS A 526 -13.64 9.93 -7.62
N LEU A 527 -14.54 9.19 -8.27
CA LEU A 527 -14.19 8.30 -9.39
C LEU A 527 -14.38 9.01 -10.74
N PRO A 528 -13.52 8.76 -11.74
CA PRO A 528 -13.68 9.31 -13.09
C PRO A 528 -14.82 8.63 -13.88
N LEU A 529 -15.15 7.38 -13.53
CA LEU A 529 -16.10 6.55 -14.24
C LEU A 529 -16.73 5.54 -13.27
N THR A 530 -18.02 5.28 -13.45
CA THR A 530 -18.67 4.06 -12.97
C THR A 530 -19.30 3.36 -14.17
N VAL A 531 -18.99 2.07 -14.33
CA VAL A 531 -19.58 1.19 -15.33
C VAL A 531 -20.67 0.34 -14.68
N ILE A 532 -21.84 0.28 -15.31
CA ILE A 532 -22.96 -0.54 -14.85
C ILE A 532 -23.23 -1.58 -15.91
N LYS A 533 -22.98 -2.85 -15.61
CA LYS A 533 -23.34 -3.97 -16.46
C LYS A 533 -24.64 -4.59 -15.92
N GLU A 534 -25.76 -4.17 -16.49
CA GLU A 534 -27.07 -4.73 -16.20
C GLU A 534 -27.32 -6.00 -17.03
N VAL A 535 -27.63 -7.11 -16.38
CA VAL A 535 -27.96 -8.40 -16.99
C VAL A 535 -29.41 -8.73 -16.65
N VAL A 536 -30.28 -8.62 -17.65
CA VAL A 536 -31.70 -8.95 -17.50
C VAL A 536 -31.90 -10.42 -17.81
N CYS A 537 -32.28 -11.19 -16.80
CA CYS A 537 -32.44 -12.63 -16.89
C CYS A 537 -33.91 -13.02 -17.17
N ALA A 538 -34.11 -14.11 -17.90
CA ALA A 538 -35.42 -14.73 -18.04
C ALA A 538 -35.91 -15.36 -16.72
N LYS A 539 -37.19 -15.75 -16.65
CA LYS A 539 -37.77 -16.42 -15.46
C LYS A 539 -36.86 -17.55 -14.97
N ARG A 540 -36.65 -17.61 -13.65
CA ARG A 540 -35.74 -18.56 -12.95
C ARG A 540 -34.27 -18.47 -13.35
N PHE A 541 -33.81 -17.37 -13.94
CA PHE A 541 -32.41 -17.17 -14.33
C PHE A 541 -31.87 -18.21 -15.33
N ALA A 542 -32.76 -18.87 -16.08
CA ALA A 542 -32.41 -19.96 -16.99
C ALA A 542 -31.63 -19.50 -18.24
N ARG A 543 -31.83 -18.24 -18.67
CA ARG A 543 -31.13 -17.62 -19.80
C ARG A 543 -31.06 -16.11 -19.66
N ILE A 544 -30.14 -15.49 -20.37
CA ILE A 544 -30.02 -14.03 -20.44
C ILE A 544 -30.95 -13.50 -21.53
N ARG A 545 -31.77 -12.50 -21.21
CA ARG A 545 -32.65 -11.82 -22.17
C ARG A 545 -31.90 -10.71 -22.89
N SER A 546 -31.17 -9.91 -22.13
CA SER A 546 -30.36 -8.80 -22.63
C SER A 546 -29.30 -8.42 -21.61
N GLU A 547 -28.20 -7.83 -22.09
CA GLU A 547 -27.20 -7.19 -21.24
C GLU A 547 -26.99 -5.75 -21.71
N THR A 548 -26.90 -4.81 -20.78
CA THR A 548 -26.63 -3.39 -21.05
C THR A 548 -25.42 -2.95 -20.24
N ILE A 549 -24.40 -2.41 -20.89
CA ILE A 549 -23.22 -1.82 -20.26
C ILE A 549 -23.34 -0.29 -20.37
N LEU A 550 -23.58 0.39 -19.26
CA LEU A 550 -23.71 1.84 -19.15
C LEU A 550 -22.40 2.47 -18.65
N PHE A 551 -22.03 3.63 -19.19
CA PHE A 551 -20.82 4.37 -18.83
C PHE A 551 -21.19 5.72 -18.20
N ILE A 552 -21.11 5.81 -16.87
CA ILE A 552 -21.41 7.03 -16.12
C ILE A 552 -20.10 7.75 -15.80
N VAL A 553 -19.76 8.74 -16.63
CA VAL A 553 -18.51 9.52 -16.52
C VAL A 553 -18.72 10.70 -15.58
N ASN A 554 -17.77 10.96 -14.69
CA ASN A 554 -17.77 12.13 -13.82
C ASN A 554 -17.20 13.36 -14.53
N TYR A 555 -18.05 14.35 -14.86
CA TYR A 555 -17.61 15.54 -15.59
C TYR A 555 -16.62 16.45 -14.81
N LYS A 556 -16.44 16.24 -13.50
CA LYS A 556 -15.36 16.92 -12.75
C LYS A 556 -13.97 16.46 -13.22
N PHE A 557 -13.88 15.29 -13.83
CA PHE A 557 -12.71 14.86 -14.56
C PHE A 557 -12.81 15.36 -16.00
N HIS A 558 -11.69 15.79 -16.56
CA HIS A 558 -11.62 16.24 -17.94
C HIS A 558 -11.92 15.07 -18.90
N ASP A 559 -12.72 15.27 -19.95
CA ASP A 559 -13.00 14.22 -20.93
C ASP A 559 -12.22 14.46 -22.24
N LYS A 560 -10.91 14.20 -22.20
CA LYS A 560 -10.01 14.29 -23.37
C LYS A 560 -10.00 12.97 -24.15
N GLY A 561 -11.14 12.66 -24.76
CA GLY A 561 -11.37 11.42 -25.51
C GLY A 561 -11.46 10.17 -24.62
N PHE A 562 -11.58 10.34 -23.30
CA PHE A 562 -11.60 9.22 -22.36
C PHE A 562 -12.86 8.38 -22.52
N LYS A 563 -14.03 9.01 -22.54
CA LYS A 563 -15.31 8.31 -22.71
C LYS A 563 -15.34 7.51 -24.01
N ASN A 564 -14.97 8.15 -25.12
CA ASN A 564 -14.99 7.52 -26.44
C ASN A 564 -14.05 6.31 -26.50
N ALA A 565 -12.82 6.44 -25.97
CA ALA A 565 -11.87 5.34 -25.93
C ALA A 565 -12.42 4.13 -25.16
N VAL A 566 -13.02 4.35 -23.98
CA VAL A 566 -13.61 3.26 -23.18
C VAL A 566 -14.76 2.58 -23.95
N VAL A 567 -15.68 3.36 -24.52
CA VAL A 567 -16.83 2.83 -25.27
C VAL A 567 -16.37 2.01 -26.48
N GLU A 568 -15.42 2.53 -27.26
CA GLU A 568 -14.89 1.85 -28.45
C GLU A 568 -14.21 0.53 -28.12
N ILE A 569 -13.37 0.52 -27.08
CA ILE A 569 -12.67 -0.69 -26.62
C ILE A 569 -13.65 -1.74 -26.13
N VAL A 570 -14.61 -1.36 -25.28
CA VAL A 570 -15.60 -2.32 -24.74
C VAL A 570 -16.52 -2.84 -25.84
N ALA A 571 -16.95 -1.97 -26.78
CA ALA A 571 -17.75 -2.40 -27.91
C ALA A 571 -17.01 -3.42 -28.79
N ALA A 572 -15.72 -3.19 -29.07
CA ALA A 572 -14.89 -4.14 -29.81
C ALA A 572 -14.73 -5.48 -29.07
N ALA A 573 -14.55 -5.45 -27.75
CA ALA A 573 -14.46 -6.66 -26.93
C ALA A 573 -15.77 -7.47 -26.99
N CYS A 574 -16.90 -6.80 -26.79
CA CYS A 574 -18.22 -7.43 -26.87
C CYS A 574 -18.50 -8.01 -28.27
N ARG A 575 -18.16 -7.29 -29.34
CA ARG A 575 -18.29 -7.76 -30.72
C ARG A 575 -17.45 -8.99 -30.99
N ARG A 576 -16.21 -9.01 -30.48
CA ARG A 576 -15.32 -10.16 -30.63
C ARG A 576 -15.82 -11.40 -29.89
N PHE A 577 -16.46 -11.20 -28.73
CA PHE A 577 -16.93 -12.28 -27.88
C PHE A 577 -18.30 -12.84 -28.30
N HIS A 578 -19.27 -11.96 -28.60
CA HIS A 578 -20.66 -12.33 -28.92
C HIS A 578 -20.99 -12.32 -30.42
N GLY A 579 -20.17 -11.66 -31.24
CA GLY A 579 -20.42 -11.41 -32.66
C GLY A 579 -21.06 -10.04 -32.92
N ASP A 580 -20.76 -9.46 -34.09
CA ASP A 580 -21.14 -8.09 -34.43
C ASP A 580 -22.65 -7.84 -34.41
N SER A 581 -23.45 -8.81 -34.85
CA SER A 581 -24.91 -8.71 -34.93
C SER A 581 -25.60 -8.58 -33.56
N SER A 582 -24.92 -8.97 -32.49
CA SER A 582 -25.47 -8.97 -31.13
C SER A 582 -25.21 -7.67 -30.39
N VAL A 583 -24.42 -6.74 -30.94
CA VAL A 583 -23.94 -5.54 -30.23
C VAL A 583 -24.47 -4.25 -30.86
N THR A 584 -25.21 -3.47 -30.08
CA THR A 584 -25.65 -2.11 -30.44
C THR A 584 -24.94 -1.10 -29.55
N VAL A 585 -24.31 -0.09 -30.14
CA VAL A 585 -23.60 0.98 -29.40
C VAL A 585 -24.42 2.26 -29.44
N GLY A 586 -24.78 2.77 -28.27
CA GLY A 586 -25.32 4.12 -28.05
C GLY A 586 -24.27 4.99 -27.35
N GLY A 587 -24.43 6.32 -27.39
CA GLY A 587 -23.39 7.26 -26.96
C GLY A 587 -22.86 7.08 -25.53
N ASP A 588 -23.66 6.52 -24.61
CA ASP A 588 -23.30 6.23 -23.22
C ASP A 588 -23.49 4.75 -22.83
N ARG A 589 -23.80 3.88 -23.79
CA ARG A 589 -24.24 2.51 -23.50
C ARG A 589 -23.95 1.52 -24.61
N ILE A 590 -23.75 0.26 -24.25
CA ILE A 590 -23.67 -0.86 -25.18
C ILE A 590 -24.77 -1.85 -24.80
N THR A 591 -25.63 -2.20 -25.74
CA THR A 591 -26.72 -3.17 -25.53
C THR A 591 -26.42 -4.44 -26.31
N LEU A 592 -26.62 -5.57 -25.64
CA LEU A 592 -26.39 -6.92 -26.13
C LEU A 592 -27.71 -7.69 -26.14
N GLN A 593 -28.05 -8.28 -27.28
CA GLN A 593 -29.28 -9.07 -27.46
C GLN A 593 -28.97 -10.41 -28.13
N GLY A 594 -29.78 -11.43 -27.80
CA GLY A 594 -29.64 -12.77 -28.38
C GLY A 594 -28.33 -13.48 -27.98
N ILE A 595 -27.77 -13.16 -26.81
CA ILE A 595 -26.52 -13.74 -26.31
C ILE A 595 -26.77 -15.00 -25.45
N GLU A 596 -25.88 -15.98 -25.55
CA GLU A 596 -25.98 -17.24 -24.79
C GLU A 596 -25.46 -17.09 -23.35
N SER A 597 -24.51 -16.19 -23.13
CA SER A 597 -23.85 -15.95 -21.84
C SER A 597 -23.59 -14.45 -21.65
N GLN A 598 -23.33 -14.03 -20.42
CA GLN A 598 -23.04 -12.63 -20.09
C GLN A 598 -21.57 -12.32 -20.40
N THR A 599 -21.25 -11.07 -20.72
CA THR A 599 -19.86 -10.66 -20.92
C THR A 599 -19.10 -10.74 -19.59
N PRO A 600 -18.01 -11.52 -19.45
CA PRO A 600 -17.38 -11.71 -18.15
C PRO A 600 -16.76 -10.40 -17.60
N ARG A 601 -17.07 -10.05 -16.35
CA ARG A 601 -16.45 -8.89 -15.65
C ARG A 601 -14.93 -9.02 -15.60
N LEU A 602 -14.43 -10.24 -15.35
CA LEU A 602 -13.00 -10.55 -15.26
C LEU A 602 -12.22 -10.20 -16.54
N LEU A 603 -12.89 -10.18 -17.69
CA LEU A 603 -12.27 -9.81 -18.97
C LEU A 603 -12.47 -8.31 -19.29
N LEU A 604 -13.62 -7.74 -18.94
CA LEU A 604 -13.92 -6.32 -19.18
C LEU A 604 -13.14 -5.37 -18.27
N MET A 605 -13.06 -5.68 -16.97
CA MET A 605 -12.43 -4.78 -16.00
C MET A 605 -10.97 -4.44 -16.34
N PRO A 606 -10.10 -5.41 -16.66
CA PRO A 606 -8.70 -5.11 -17.02
C PRO A 606 -8.57 -4.17 -18.23
N LEU A 607 -9.41 -4.35 -19.26
CA LEU A 607 -9.40 -3.50 -20.46
C LEU A 607 -9.72 -2.04 -20.11
N ILE A 608 -10.76 -1.83 -19.29
CA ILE A 608 -11.18 -0.49 -18.86
C ILE A 608 -10.14 0.11 -17.92
N GLU A 609 -9.56 -0.70 -17.03
CA GLU A 609 -8.57 -0.25 -16.06
C GLU A 609 -7.33 0.35 -16.75
N ASP A 610 -6.87 -0.22 -17.87
CA ASP A 610 -5.74 0.33 -18.63
C ASP A 610 -6.05 1.70 -19.23
N VAL A 611 -7.28 1.92 -19.72
CA VAL A 611 -7.73 3.24 -20.21
C VAL A 611 -7.85 4.24 -19.06
N VAL A 612 -8.45 3.83 -17.94
CA VAL A 612 -8.58 4.65 -16.73
C VAL A 612 -7.20 5.04 -16.18
N LYS A 613 -6.25 4.11 -16.14
CA LYS A 613 -4.86 4.35 -15.72
C LYS A 613 -4.21 5.44 -16.56
N GLU A 614 -4.41 5.42 -17.87
CA GLU A 614 -3.90 6.47 -18.75
C GLU A 614 -4.64 7.80 -18.54
N HIS A 615 -5.97 7.76 -18.38
CA HIS A 615 -6.79 8.94 -18.16
C HIS A 615 -6.34 9.73 -16.93
N ILE A 616 -6.19 9.06 -15.79
CA ILE A 616 -5.81 9.68 -14.50
C ILE A 616 -4.33 10.02 -14.39
N ARG A 617 -3.50 9.78 -15.43
CA ARG A 617 -2.09 10.22 -15.42
C ARG A 617 -1.98 11.75 -15.33
N PHE A 618 -3.03 12.47 -15.71
CA PHE A 618 -3.10 13.92 -15.61
C PHE A 618 -4.31 14.28 -14.76
N THR A 619 -4.16 15.33 -13.97
CA THR A 619 -5.29 16.01 -13.36
C THR A 619 -5.43 17.38 -14.00
N TYR A 620 -6.65 17.80 -14.31
CA TYR A 620 -6.89 19.17 -14.74
C TYR A 620 -7.14 20.02 -13.49
N ALA A 621 -6.33 21.07 -13.32
CA ALA A 621 -6.45 22.00 -12.22
C ALA A 621 -7.08 23.29 -12.75
N SER A 622 -8.34 23.52 -12.36
CA SER A 622 -9.11 24.68 -12.81
C SER A 622 -8.57 25.99 -12.26
N CYS A 623 -7.91 25.97 -11.09
CA CYS A 623 -7.32 27.16 -10.46
C CYS A 623 -6.20 27.81 -11.31
N ILE A 624 -5.52 27.01 -12.14
CA ILE A 624 -4.43 27.47 -13.02
C ILE A 624 -4.72 27.24 -14.50
N ASP A 625 -5.90 26.70 -14.84
CA ASP A 625 -6.32 26.33 -16.21
C ASP A 625 -5.28 25.47 -16.96
N ARG A 626 -4.76 24.44 -16.29
CA ARG A 626 -3.72 23.54 -16.85
C ARG A 626 -3.89 22.09 -16.43
N TYR A 627 -3.27 21.20 -17.19
CA TYR A 627 -3.15 19.78 -16.88
C TYR A 627 -1.84 19.52 -16.13
N VAL A 628 -1.93 19.06 -14.91
CA VAL A 628 -0.79 18.70 -14.06
C VAL A 628 -0.53 17.20 -14.20
N SER A 629 0.70 16.82 -14.55
CA SER A 629 1.09 15.42 -14.57
C SER A 629 1.11 14.83 -13.17
N LEU A 630 0.58 13.62 -12.98
CA LEU A 630 0.73 12.89 -11.72
C LEU A 630 2.08 12.14 -11.61
N GLY A 631 2.98 12.31 -12.58
CA GLY A 631 4.35 11.79 -12.53
C GLY A 631 5.38 12.87 -12.83
N PHE A 632 6.66 12.50 -12.78
CA PHE A 632 7.79 13.36 -13.10
C PHE A 632 8.25 13.21 -14.55
N PHE A 633 9.13 14.11 -14.98
CA PHE A 633 9.73 14.08 -16.31
C PHE A 633 10.61 12.84 -16.54
N CYS A 634 10.49 12.20 -17.72
CA CYS A 634 11.17 10.93 -18.05
C CYS A 634 12.23 11.05 -19.18
N GLY A 635 12.70 12.26 -19.50
CA GLY A 635 13.84 12.46 -20.40
C GLY A 635 13.65 12.11 -21.87
N GLY A 636 12.42 12.13 -22.38
CA GLY A 636 12.15 12.10 -23.82
C GLY A 636 12.36 10.76 -24.54
N ARG A 637 12.58 9.64 -23.83
CA ARG A 637 12.60 8.32 -24.49
C ARG A 637 11.21 7.94 -24.99
N THR A 638 11.14 7.23 -26.12
CA THR A 638 9.92 6.71 -26.80
C THR A 638 9.05 5.77 -25.95
N LEU A 639 9.38 5.56 -24.67
CA LEU A 639 8.70 4.65 -23.76
C LEU A 639 8.61 5.29 -22.36
N TYR A 640 7.51 5.98 -22.04
CA TYR A 640 7.21 6.29 -20.63
C TYR A 640 6.85 5.00 -19.88
N GLY A 641 7.18 4.96 -18.59
CA GLY A 641 6.77 3.88 -17.71
C GLY A 641 5.25 3.90 -17.48
N LYS A 642 4.70 2.86 -16.84
CA LYS A 642 3.30 2.88 -16.38
C LYS A 642 3.09 4.10 -15.44
N PRO A 643 1.88 4.69 -15.31
CA PRO A 643 1.67 5.76 -14.32
C PRO A 643 2.12 5.30 -12.91
N GLY A 644 3.09 6.00 -12.31
CA GLY A 644 3.76 5.59 -11.06
C GLY A 644 4.99 4.69 -11.23
N ASP A 645 5.42 4.40 -12.45
CA ASP A 645 6.68 3.71 -12.74
C ASP A 645 7.84 4.71 -12.72
N GLU A 646 8.47 4.75 -11.56
CA GLU A 646 9.54 5.68 -11.22
C GLU A 646 10.89 5.28 -11.82
N SER A 647 11.03 4.07 -12.36
CA SER A 647 12.31 3.55 -12.90
C SER A 647 12.84 4.32 -14.12
N ARG A 648 12.06 5.27 -14.63
CA ARG A 648 12.33 6.02 -15.87
C ARG A 648 12.35 7.53 -15.70
N VAL A 649 12.24 8.03 -14.47
CA VAL A 649 12.32 9.47 -14.17
C VAL A 649 13.73 9.96 -14.49
N GLN A 650 13.82 11.07 -15.22
CA GLN A 650 15.11 11.76 -15.38
C GLN A 650 15.37 12.60 -14.14
N THR A 651 16.45 12.25 -13.44
CA THR A 651 16.92 12.96 -12.25
C THR A 651 18.28 13.61 -12.50
N GLY A 652 18.86 14.26 -11.49
CA GLY A 652 20.14 14.97 -11.63
C GLY A 652 20.02 16.30 -12.36
N LEU A 653 18.80 16.84 -12.47
CA LEU A 653 18.53 18.10 -13.16
C LEU A 653 18.69 19.28 -12.20
N SER A 654 19.41 20.32 -12.63
CA SER A 654 19.38 21.63 -11.98
C SER A 654 18.20 22.46 -12.49
N TYR A 655 17.85 23.53 -11.79
CA TYR A 655 16.82 24.46 -12.29
C TYR A 655 17.19 25.05 -13.65
N LEU A 656 18.48 25.40 -13.85
CA LEU A 656 18.96 25.92 -15.13
C LEU A 656 18.86 24.88 -16.26
N ASP A 657 19.06 23.59 -15.96
CA ASP A 657 18.89 22.52 -16.95
C ASP A 657 17.42 22.44 -17.40
N VAL A 658 16.50 22.58 -16.45
CA VAL A 658 15.05 22.56 -16.74
C VAL A 658 14.62 23.82 -17.49
N GLU A 659 15.11 25.00 -17.12
CA GLU A 659 14.84 26.23 -17.85
C GLU A 659 15.32 26.13 -19.31
N ALA A 660 16.54 25.67 -19.52
CA ALA A 660 17.09 25.44 -20.87
C ALA A 660 16.27 24.40 -21.66
N LEU A 661 15.84 23.33 -20.99
CA LEU A 661 14.98 22.31 -21.59
C LEU A 661 13.63 22.88 -22.04
N LEU A 662 13.03 23.77 -21.23
CA LEU A 662 11.69 24.31 -21.47
C LEU A 662 11.69 25.61 -22.31
N GLN A 663 12.83 26.26 -22.53
CA GLN A 663 12.95 27.56 -23.21
C GLN A 663 12.24 27.62 -24.57
N ASN A 664 12.22 26.51 -25.31
CA ASN A 664 11.59 26.41 -26.63
C ASN A 664 10.18 25.79 -26.62
N ASN A 665 9.64 25.45 -25.44
CA ASN A 665 8.36 24.77 -25.32
C ASN A 665 7.30 25.64 -24.65
N LYS A 666 6.45 26.28 -25.46
CA LYS A 666 5.37 27.16 -24.97
C LYS A 666 4.18 26.40 -24.37
N HIS A 667 4.16 25.08 -24.44
CA HIS A 667 3.02 24.25 -24.03
C HIS A 667 3.27 23.48 -22.73
N ILE A 668 4.53 23.47 -22.26
CA ILE A 668 4.96 22.78 -21.05
C ILE A 668 5.60 23.78 -20.11
N SER A 669 5.22 23.74 -18.84
CA SER A 669 5.82 24.52 -17.77
C SER A 669 6.04 23.66 -16.52
N LEU A 670 6.51 24.33 -15.47
CA LEU A 670 6.54 23.86 -14.09
C LEU A 670 5.38 24.52 -13.32
N LEU A 671 5.13 24.04 -12.10
CA LEU A 671 4.36 24.80 -11.12
C LEU A 671 5.28 25.83 -10.45
N THR A 672 4.82 27.06 -10.32
CA THR A 672 5.36 28.00 -9.33
C THR A 672 4.93 27.58 -7.92
N LEU A 673 5.60 28.06 -6.87
CA LEU A 673 5.22 27.77 -5.49
C LEU A 673 3.77 28.18 -5.13
N PRO A 674 3.25 29.35 -5.55
CA PRO A 674 1.84 29.70 -5.38
C PRO A 674 0.90 28.73 -6.11
N GLU A 675 1.20 28.39 -7.37
CA GLU A 675 0.39 27.44 -8.16
C GLU A 675 0.38 26.05 -7.53
N TYR A 676 1.49 25.60 -6.94
CA TYR A 676 1.55 24.35 -6.19
C TYR A 676 0.50 24.33 -5.06
N TRP A 677 0.38 25.41 -4.28
CA TRP A 677 -0.64 25.50 -3.22
C TRP A 677 -2.06 25.56 -3.77
N GLN A 678 -2.29 26.36 -4.82
CA GLN A 678 -3.60 26.44 -5.47
C GLN A 678 -4.06 25.06 -5.97
N VAL A 679 -3.18 24.32 -6.64
CA VAL A 679 -3.45 22.97 -7.11
C VAL A 679 -3.68 22.04 -5.92
N TYR A 680 -2.82 22.09 -4.89
CA TYR A 680 -2.96 21.27 -3.70
C TYR A 680 -4.33 21.46 -3.01
N HIS A 681 -4.75 22.71 -2.77
CA HIS A 681 -6.02 23.03 -2.12
C HIS A 681 -7.24 22.71 -2.99
N GLU A 682 -7.12 22.84 -4.32
CA GLU A 682 -8.15 22.34 -5.23
C GLU A 682 -8.29 20.82 -5.12
N MET A 683 -7.19 20.07 -5.17
CA MET A 683 -7.22 18.61 -5.07
C MET A 683 -7.73 18.14 -3.69
N GLU A 684 -7.40 18.86 -2.61
CA GLU A 684 -7.90 18.61 -1.25
C GLU A 684 -9.41 18.86 -1.15
N ARG A 685 -9.92 20.01 -1.64
CA ARG A 685 -11.38 20.28 -1.71
C ARG A 685 -12.12 19.26 -2.55
N HIS A 686 -11.49 18.77 -3.61
CA HIS A 686 -12.06 17.77 -4.50
C HIS A 686 -11.85 16.33 -3.99
N GLY A 687 -11.22 16.11 -2.83
CA GLY A 687 -10.96 14.77 -2.30
C GLY A 687 -10.13 13.88 -3.24
N ASN A 688 -9.34 14.46 -4.14
CA ASN A 688 -8.54 13.71 -5.12
C ASN A 688 -7.26 13.16 -4.47
N LEU A 689 -7.41 12.05 -3.73
CA LEU A 689 -6.33 11.41 -2.99
C LEU A 689 -5.16 10.96 -3.88
N LEU A 690 -5.43 10.59 -5.14
CA LEU A 690 -4.37 10.19 -6.08
C LEU A 690 -3.49 11.39 -6.44
N ALA A 691 -4.10 12.53 -6.78
CA ALA A 691 -3.36 13.75 -7.09
C ALA A 691 -2.58 14.27 -5.87
N LEU A 692 -3.19 14.24 -4.68
CA LEU A 692 -2.52 14.65 -3.44
C LEU A 692 -1.30 13.78 -3.13
N ARG A 693 -1.41 12.45 -3.22
CA ARG A 693 -0.27 11.53 -3.06
C ARG A 693 0.84 11.81 -4.07
N SER A 694 0.46 12.12 -5.31
CA SER A 694 1.42 12.50 -6.35
C SER A 694 2.13 13.82 -6.02
N LEU A 695 1.42 14.85 -5.55
CA LEU A 695 2.02 16.14 -5.15
C LEU A 695 2.95 15.98 -3.94
N GLN A 696 2.66 15.03 -3.05
CA GLN A 696 3.43 14.73 -1.84
C GLN A 696 4.47 13.60 -2.03
N HIS A 697 4.90 13.33 -3.26
CA HIS A 697 5.74 12.18 -3.58
C HIS A 697 6.98 12.08 -2.69
N ASP A 698 7.28 10.89 -2.16
CA ASP A 698 8.27 10.69 -1.09
C ASP A 698 9.71 10.46 -1.57
N ARG A 699 9.90 10.09 -2.83
CA ARG A 699 11.22 9.76 -3.41
C ARG A 699 11.93 10.86 -4.19
N TYR A 700 11.23 11.89 -4.66
CA TYR A 700 11.79 12.90 -5.56
C TYR A 700 11.67 14.31 -4.99
N VAL A 701 12.64 15.16 -5.32
CA VAL A 701 12.56 16.59 -5.07
C VAL A 701 12.12 17.28 -6.35
N GLU A 702 10.98 17.95 -6.28
CA GLU A 702 10.37 18.66 -7.39
C GLU A 702 10.80 20.12 -7.38
N LEU A 703 11.50 20.51 -8.45
CA LEU A 703 11.80 21.90 -8.76
C LEU A 703 10.50 22.65 -9.06
N LEU A 704 10.34 23.81 -8.43
CA LEU A 704 9.25 24.75 -8.69
C LEU A 704 9.80 25.98 -9.40
N ASP A 705 8.98 26.64 -10.21
CA ASP A 705 9.35 27.83 -10.98
C ASP A 705 9.29 29.10 -10.13
N THR A 706 9.98 29.08 -8.99
CA THR A 706 10.04 30.19 -8.05
C THR A 706 11.49 30.41 -7.64
N ILE A 707 12.07 31.52 -8.09
CA ILE A 707 13.43 31.96 -7.74
C ILE A 707 13.33 32.97 -6.59
N ILE A 708 14.20 32.82 -5.61
CA ILE A 708 14.33 33.72 -4.46
C ILE A 708 15.71 34.37 -4.51
N SER A 709 15.76 35.69 -4.60
CA SER A 709 16.99 36.47 -4.67
C SER A 709 17.17 37.37 -3.44
N ASN A 710 18.41 37.48 -2.97
CA ASN A 710 18.81 38.28 -1.81
C ASN A 710 17.94 38.02 -0.57
N THR A 711 17.49 36.76 -0.40
CA THR A 711 16.63 36.30 0.69
C THR A 711 15.37 37.13 0.96
N ARG A 712 14.91 37.94 -0.02
CA ARG A 712 13.78 38.88 0.14
C ARG A 712 12.96 39.10 -1.12
N LYS A 713 13.48 38.73 -2.30
CA LYS A 713 12.81 38.97 -3.57
C LYS A 713 12.38 37.65 -4.17
N ILE A 714 11.11 37.51 -4.51
CA ILE A 714 10.56 36.32 -5.16
C ILE A 714 10.18 36.64 -6.60
N LYS A 715 10.59 35.76 -7.51
CA LYS A 715 10.17 35.74 -8.91
C LYS A 715 9.47 34.42 -9.19
N ASN A 716 8.17 34.46 -9.47
CA ASN A 716 7.35 33.30 -9.80
C ASN A 716 7.20 33.20 -11.34
N GLY A 717 7.96 32.31 -11.97
CA GLY A 717 8.04 32.16 -13.42
C GLY A 717 8.33 33.47 -14.15
N SER A 718 7.48 33.85 -15.12
CA SER A 718 7.62 35.09 -15.87
C SER A 718 7.01 36.33 -15.19
N ASN A 719 6.53 36.23 -13.95
CA ASN A 719 5.87 37.33 -13.25
C ASN A 719 6.86 38.39 -12.74
N ALA A 720 6.34 39.55 -12.34
CA ALA A 720 7.11 40.60 -11.71
C ALA A 720 7.70 40.15 -10.36
N ILE A 721 8.84 40.74 -9.99
CA ILE A 721 9.50 40.47 -8.71
C ILE A 721 8.70 41.11 -7.58
N VAL A 722 8.42 40.32 -6.54
CA VAL A 722 7.75 40.76 -5.32
C VAL A 722 8.75 40.74 -4.16
N GLU A 723 8.73 41.77 -3.32
CA GLU A 723 9.55 41.81 -2.10
C GLU A 723 8.75 41.26 -0.91
N ILE A 724 9.34 40.31 -0.18
CA ILE A 724 8.74 39.60 0.95
C ILE A 724 9.75 39.58 2.10
N ASP A 725 9.25 39.83 3.30
CA ASP A 725 10.03 39.62 4.52
C ASP A 725 9.91 38.15 4.94
N PHE A 726 11.00 37.40 4.81
CA PHE A 726 11.05 36.04 5.30
C PHE A 726 11.32 36.09 6.81
N ASN A 727 10.42 35.51 7.60
CA ASN A 727 10.73 35.24 9.00
C ASN A 727 12.00 34.37 9.03
N ASP A 728 13.04 34.85 9.72
CA ASP A 728 14.33 34.18 9.84
C ASP A 728 14.19 32.99 10.81
N VAL A 729 13.60 31.90 10.32
CA VAL A 729 13.28 30.73 11.13
C VAL A 729 14.02 29.50 10.60
N ARG A 730 14.72 28.83 11.51
CA ARG A 730 15.50 27.62 11.26
C ARG A 730 14.73 26.42 11.80
N PRO A 731 14.83 25.27 11.10
CA PRO A 731 13.67 24.62 10.44
C PRO A 731 12.33 24.85 11.13
N ALA A 732 11.34 25.34 10.37
CA ALA A 732 9.98 25.49 10.88
C ALA A 732 9.08 24.33 10.45
N LEU A 733 7.93 24.23 11.12
CA LEU A 733 6.85 23.33 10.73
C LEU A 733 5.67 24.15 10.18
N ILE A 734 5.00 23.65 9.14
CA ILE A 734 3.87 24.32 8.47
C ILE A 734 2.73 23.34 8.25
N ARG A 735 1.48 23.81 8.19
CA ARG A 735 0.38 22.97 7.66
C ARG A 735 0.19 23.28 6.19
N ALA A 736 -0.15 22.27 5.40
CA ALA A 736 -0.42 22.46 3.97
C ALA A 736 -1.45 23.56 3.72
N LYS A 737 -2.55 23.57 4.49
CA LYS A 737 -3.64 24.59 4.46
C LYS A 737 -3.21 26.04 4.74
N GLU A 738 -1.97 26.24 5.22
CA GLU A 738 -1.43 27.55 5.57
C GLU A 738 -0.53 28.11 4.45
N GLY A 739 -0.35 27.38 3.35
CA GLY A 739 0.30 27.90 2.15
C GLY A 739 -0.42 29.12 1.61
N ASP A 740 0.31 30.19 1.31
CA ASP A 740 -0.26 31.34 0.63
C ASP A 740 -0.33 31.12 -0.88
N GLU A 741 -1.55 31.05 -1.41
CA GLU A 741 -1.82 30.92 -2.86
C GLU A 741 -1.39 32.15 -3.68
N THR A 742 -1.02 33.27 -3.04
CA THR A 742 -0.53 34.47 -3.72
C THR A 742 0.99 34.52 -3.79
N THR A 743 1.65 34.41 -2.64
CA THR A 743 3.11 34.55 -2.54
C THR A 743 3.86 33.22 -2.62
N GLY A 744 3.19 32.11 -2.29
CA GLY A 744 3.78 30.79 -2.13
C GLY A 744 4.32 30.53 -0.71
N ILE A 745 4.49 31.57 0.10
CA ILE A 745 5.13 31.47 1.42
C ILE A 745 4.10 31.10 2.50
N PRO A 746 4.42 30.20 3.44
CA PRO A 746 3.49 29.84 4.51
C PRO A 746 3.09 31.04 5.38
N LYS A 747 1.79 31.14 5.72
CA LYS A 747 1.25 32.22 6.57
C LYS A 747 1.62 32.09 8.04
N PHE A 748 1.84 30.86 8.50
CA PHE A 748 2.14 30.54 9.90
C PHE A 748 3.26 29.50 9.98
N LEU A 749 4.11 29.67 10.98
CA LEU A 749 5.20 28.75 11.32
C LEU A 749 4.97 28.21 12.73
N HIS A 750 4.95 26.90 12.88
CA HIS A 750 4.71 26.19 14.15
C HIS A 750 6.03 25.87 14.85
N SER A 751 5.99 25.79 16.19
CA SER A 751 7.16 25.46 17.01
C SER A 751 7.71 24.06 16.69
N PRO A 752 9.03 23.87 16.68
CA PRO A 752 9.67 22.56 16.65
C PRO A 752 9.17 21.59 17.74
N ASP A 753 8.63 22.05 18.88
CA ASP A 753 8.09 21.19 19.95
C ASP A 753 6.93 20.28 19.50
N THR A 754 6.34 20.57 18.34
CA THR A 754 5.32 19.74 17.70
C THR A 754 5.90 18.64 16.81
N TYR A 755 7.22 18.38 16.89
CA TYR A 755 7.93 17.35 16.14
C TYR A 755 7.29 15.97 16.33
N GLY A 756 6.66 15.45 15.28
CA GLY A 756 5.92 14.18 15.32
C GLY A 756 4.44 14.30 14.95
N ASP A 757 3.86 15.51 14.88
CA ASP A 757 2.54 15.71 14.28
C ASP A 757 2.58 15.33 12.79
N LYS A 758 1.89 14.24 12.42
CA LYS A 758 1.83 13.69 11.07
C LYS A 758 1.26 14.67 10.03
N THR A 759 0.60 15.75 10.47
CA THR A 759 -0.06 16.74 9.61
C THR A 759 0.80 17.97 9.30
N LEU A 760 1.97 18.11 9.94
CA LEU A 760 2.90 19.20 9.70
C LEU A 760 3.94 18.82 8.63
N TRP A 761 4.37 19.79 7.85
CA TRP A 761 5.42 19.68 6.83
C TRP A 761 6.62 20.50 7.28
N ARG A 762 7.82 20.10 6.89
CA ARG A 762 9.04 20.87 7.18
C ARG A 762 9.19 22.02 6.18
N TYR A 763 9.56 23.19 6.68
CA TYR A 763 9.82 24.39 5.88
C TYR A 763 11.23 24.93 6.15
N TRP A 764 11.92 25.33 5.09
CA TRP A 764 13.22 25.98 5.16
C TRP A 764 13.18 27.35 4.50
N SER A 765 13.60 28.38 5.25
CA SER A 765 13.84 29.72 4.69
C SER A 765 15.07 29.75 3.78
N PRO A 766 15.13 30.68 2.80
CA PRO A 766 16.27 30.86 1.91
C PRO A 766 17.53 31.27 2.68
N ASP A 767 18.70 30.81 2.21
CA ASP A 767 19.98 30.97 2.91
C ASP A 767 21.14 31.45 2.02
N SER A 768 20.85 31.76 0.75
CA SER A 768 21.87 32.24 -0.17
C SER A 768 21.38 33.42 -1.01
N VAL A 769 22.29 34.00 -1.79
CA VAL A 769 21.95 35.12 -2.69
C VAL A 769 20.89 34.73 -3.70
N GLU A 770 20.86 33.46 -4.12
CA GLU A 770 19.87 32.96 -5.07
C GLU A 770 19.53 31.51 -4.77
N ASN A 771 18.25 31.26 -4.51
CA ASN A 771 17.71 29.92 -4.26
C ASN A 771 16.52 29.65 -5.18
N VAL A 772 16.15 28.39 -5.32
CA VAL A 772 14.95 27.92 -6.04
C VAL A 772 14.07 27.17 -5.04
N ALA A 773 12.77 27.45 -5.09
CA ALA A 773 11.82 26.71 -4.28
C ALA A 773 11.70 25.27 -4.76
N THR A 774 11.69 24.33 -3.82
CA THR A 774 11.49 22.92 -4.13
C THR A 774 10.48 22.29 -3.19
N ARG A 775 9.74 21.32 -3.71
CA ARG A 775 8.92 20.41 -2.91
C ARG A 775 9.69 19.11 -2.74
N GLY A 776 10.02 18.79 -1.50
CA GLY A 776 10.78 17.61 -1.13
C GLY A 776 10.02 16.67 -0.20
N HIS A 777 10.77 15.78 0.42
CA HIS A 777 10.26 14.86 1.42
C HIS A 777 11.30 14.63 2.52
N ILE A 778 10.86 14.70 3.78
CA ILE A 778 11.67 14.36 4.95
C ILE A 778 11.45 12.89 5.25
N PHE A 779 12.41 12.08 4.79
CA PHE A 779 12.40 10.63 4.90
C PHE A 779 12.03 10.15 6.31
N VAL A 780 12.77 10.59 7.34
CA VAL A 780 12.56 10.10 8.71
C VAL A 780 11.11 10.29 9.17
N MET A 781 10.53 11.47 8.91
CA MET A 781 9.17 11.84 9.30
C MET A 781 8.10 11.24 8.39
N ASN A 782 8.48 10.74 7.22
CA ASN A 782 7.59 10.38 6.12
C ASN A 782 6.62 11.53 5.76
N GLN A 783 7.15 12.75 5.63
CA GLN A 783 6.37 13.97 5.41
C GLN A 783 6.89 14.80 4.25
N THR A 784 5.99 15.51 3.58
CA THR A 784 6.37 16.49 2.55
C THR A 784 7.12 17.66 3.18
N SER A 785 8.00 18.30 2.41
CA SER A 785 8.67 19.54 2.80
C SER A 785 8.66 20.57 1.69
N ILE A 786 8.77 21.83 2.08
CA ILE A 786 9.08 22.95 1.19
C ILE A 786 10.47 23.45 1.55
N ASP A 787 11.40 23.35 0.60
CA ASP A 787 12.80 23.72 0.80
C ASP A 787 13.18 24.86 -0.14
N LEU A 788 13.55 25.99 0.46
CA LEU A 788 13.95 27.21 -0.25
C LEU A 788 15.47 27.42 -0.24
N LYS A 789 16.27 26.37 0.01
CA LYS A 789 17.75 26.45 0.09
C LYS A 789 18.48 25.92 -1.12
N VAL A 790 17.80 25.23 -2.03
CA VAL A 790 18.42 24.65 -3.24
C VAL A 790 18.91 25.76 -4.15
N ARG A 791 20.17 25.72 -4.60
CA ARG A 791 20.71 26.72 -5.54
C ARG A 791 20.29 26.39 -6.99
N PRO A 792 20.13 27.37 -7.89
CA PRO A 792 19.67 27.10 -9.26
C PRO A 792 20.54 26.12 -10.05
N GLN A 793 21.84 26.06 -9.76
CA GLN A 793 22.84 25.22 -10.41
C GLN A 793 23.02 23.87 -9.71
N GLU A 794 22.41 23.68 -8.54
CA GLU A 794 22.55 22.46 -7.74
C GLU A 794 21.94 21.27 -8.47
N ARG A 795 22.64 20.12 -8.38
CA ARG A 795 22.18 18.85 -8.93
C ARG A 795 22.24 17.79 -7.85
N THR A 796 21.18 17.02 -7.69
CA THR A 796 21.14 15.84 -6.83
C THR A 796 20.48 14.68 -7.56
N GLN A 797 20.75 13.45 -7.12
CA GLN A 797 20.26 12.24 -7.78
C GLN A 797 18.72 12.10 -7.77
N GLN A 798 18.02 12.95 -7.01
CA GLN A 798 16.57 12.94 -6.83
C GLN A 798 15.89 14.24 -7.31
N LEU A 799 16.67 15.26 -7.69
CA LEU A 799 16.13 16.49 -8.27
C LEU A 799 15.59 16.23 -9.67
N THR A 800 14.33 16.59 -9.87
CA THR A 800 13.58 16.47 -11.12
C THR A 800 12.46 17.51 -11.13
N PHE A 801 11.56 17.43 -12.11
CA PHE A 801 10.41 18.29 -12.18
C PHE A 801 9.15 17.59 -12.66
N ARG A 802 8.00 18.19 -12.33
CA ARG A 802 6.69 17.76 -12.79
C ARG A 802 6.25 18.63 -13.97
N PRO A 803 6.01 18.03 -15.14
CA PRO A 803 5.47 18.77 -16.26
C PRO A 803 4.02 19.22 -16.02
N VAL A 804 3.75 20.46 -16.39
CA VAL A 804 2.42 21.07 -16.46
C VAL A 804 2.13 21.44 -17.90
N TYR A 805 0.95 21.06 -18.40
CA TYR A 805 0.58 21.21 -19.81
C TYR A 805 -0.58 22.18 -19.98
N ARG A 806 -0.49 23.03 -21.01
CA ARG A 806 -1.64 23.83 -21.43
C ARG A 806 -2.77 22.98 -22.02
N ASP A 807 -2.41 21.91 -22.73
CA ASP A 807 -3.37 20.95 -23.26
C ASP A 807 -2.77 19.55 -23.38
N ILE A 808 -3.64 18.54 -23.48
CA ILE A 808 -3.27 17.12 -23.62
C ILE A 808 -3.99 16.47 -24.82
N PRO A 809 -3.35 15.54 -25.56
CA PRO A 809 -4.02 14.85 -26.65
C PRO A 809 -5.00 13.81 -26.12
N ASP A 810 -5.90 13.37 -26.99
CA ASP A 810 -6.81 12.28 -26.70
C ASP A 810 -6.07 10.95 -26.46
N ILE A 811 -6.74 10.03 -25.75
CA ILE A 811 -6.20 8.69 -25.50
C ILE A 811 -6.09 7.93 -26.81
N ARG A 812 -4.88 7.48 -27.14
CA ARG A 812 -4.60 6.66 -28.32
C ARG A 812 -4.46 5.20 -27.91
N PHE A 813 -5.03 4.30 -28.71
CA PHE A 813 -4.96 2.86 -28.46
C PHE A 813 -4.94 2.08 -29.77
N LYS A 814 -4.54 0.81 -29.69
CA LYS A 814 -4.64 -0.18 -30.76
C LYS A 814 -5.34 -1.43 -30.21
N ILE A 815 -6.29 -1.95 -30.97
CA ILE A 815 -6.99 -3.20 -30.67
C ILE A 815 -6.36 -4.31 -31.52
N GLU A 816 -5.97 -5.38 -30.87
CA GLU A 816 -5.41 -6.58 -31.49
C GLU A 816 -6.28 -7.79 -31.11
N PRO A 817 -6.44 -8.80 -31.98
CA PRO A 817 -7.07 -10.04 -31.57
C PRO A 817 -6.17 -10.76 -30.56
N ASP A 818 -6.76 -11.23 -29.45
CA ASP A 818 -6.12 -12.25 -28.63
C ASP A 818 -6.37 -13.61 -29.31
N SER A 819 -5.54 -14.61 -29.02
CA SER A 819 -5.51 -15.95 -29.63
C SER A 819 -6.82 -16.79 -29.52
N GLY A 820 -7.94 -16.18 -29.11
CA GLY A 820 -9.28 -16.77 -29.01
C GLY A 820 -10.41 -15.78 -29.32
N ARG A 821 -11.51 -15.86 -28.56
CA ARG A 821 -12.72 -15.02 -28.71
C ARG A 821 -12.64 -13.67 -27.97
N TRP A 822 -11.43 -13.14 -27.78
CA TRP A 822 -11.22 -11.90 -27.02
C TRP A 822 -10.27 -10.94 -27.74
N ILE A 823 -10.07 -9.76 -27.15
CA ILE A 823 -9.16 -8.72 -27.66
C ILE A 823 -8.03 -8.45 -26.68
N LYS A 824 -6.91 -8.00 -27.23
CA LYS A 824 -5.82 -7.35 -26.51
C LYS A 824 -5.83 -5.87 -26.88
N VAL A 825 -5.63 -5.00 -25.89
CA VAL A 825 -5.56 -3.56 -26.11
C VAL A 825 -4.16 -3.08 -25.75
N VAL A 826 -3.57 -2.29 -26.65
CA VAL A 826 -2.33 -1.57 -26.41
C VAL A 826 -2.68 -0.10 -26.28
N ILE A 827 -2.64 0.42 -25.06
CA ILE A 827 -2.77 1.86 -24.80
C ILE A 827 -1.42 2.52 -25.07
N PHE A 828 -1.42 3.53 -25.94
CA PHE A 828 -0.23 4.34 -26.17
C PHE A 828 -0.21 5.46 -25.13
N PRO A 829 0.87 5.56 -24.31
CA PRO A 829 1.04 6.65 -23.37
C PRO A 829 0.84 8.01 -24.05
N ARG A 830 0.15 8.96 -23.39
CA ARG A 830 0.17 10.37 -23.81
C ARG A 830 1.55 10.93 -23.49
N LEU A 831 2.44 10.77 -24.46
CA LEU A 831 3.82 11.23 -24.42
C LEU A 831 3.87 12.72 -24.71
N PHE A 832 4.35 13.49 -23.75
CA PHE A 832 4.76 14.86 -23.98
C PHE A 832 6.27 14.92 -23.76
N SER A 833 7.03 14.43 -24.74
CA SER A 833 8.39 14.94 -24.84
C SER A 833 8.31 16.45 -25.05
N VAL A 834 9.37 17.15 -24.66
CA VAL A 834 9.58 18.54 -25.05
C VAL A 834 9.68 18.56 -26.58
N TYR A 835 8.55 18.71 -27.26
CA TYR A 835 8.46 18.78 -28.72
C TYR A 835 8.65 20.23 -29.17
N ASN A 836 9.57 20.44 -30.12
CA ASN A 836 9.46 21.57 -31.05
C ASN A 836 8.23 21.29 -31.93
N VAL A 837 7.15 22.03 -31.71
CA VAL A 837 5.93 21.92 -32.51
C VAL A 837 6.17 22.55 -33.88
N THR A 838 6.75 21.77 -34.80
CA THR A 838 6.69 22.07 -36.25
C THR A 838 6.08 20.93 -37.07
N SER A 839 5.55 19.88 -36.45
CA SER A 839 4.94 18.76 -37.19
C SER A 839 3.67 18.24 -36.54
N PHE A 840 2.60 19.03 -36.60
CA PHE A 840 1.23 18.53 -36.46
C PHE A 840 0.54 18.30 -37.83
N GLY A 841 1.32 18.22 -38.93
CA GLY A 841 0.78 18.03 -40.28
C GLY A 841 1.39 16.89 -41.10
N GLY A 842 2.25 16.03 -40.54
CA GLY A 842 3.09 15.13 -41.37
C GLY A 842 2.91 13.61 -41.22
N TYR A 843 2.09 13.13 -40.26
CA TYR A 843 2.01 11.69 -39.95
C TYR A 843 0.62 11.06 -40.21
N GLU A 844 -0.29 11.78 -40.87
CA GLU A 844 -1.57 11.20 -41.32
C GLU A 844 -1.49 10.50 -42.70
N GLU A 845 -0.41 10.68 -43.48
CA GLU A 845 -0.32 10.07 -44.82
C GLU A 845 0.29 8.66 -44.86
N SER A 846 1.05 8.20 -43.84
CA SER A 846 1.72 6.90 -43.91
C SER A 846 0.88 5.69 -43.46
N CYS A 847 -0.34 5.90 -42.96
CA CYS A 847 -1.25 4.80 -42.56
C CYS A 847 -2.47 4.64 -43.49
N ARG A 848 -2.61 5.46 -44.54
CA ARG A 848 -3.69 5.35 -45.54
C ARG A 848 -3.25 4.80 -46.90
N ALA A 849 -1.95 4.66 -47.17
CA ALA A 849 -1.44 4.03 -48.40
C ALA A 849 -1.33 2.51 -48.25
N GLY A 850 -2.47 1.83 -48.31
CA GLY A 850 -2.55 0.38 -48.23
C GLY A 850 -3.87 -0.16 -48.80
N LYS A 851 -4.23 0.25 -50.02
CA LYS A 851 -5.24 -0.41 -50.87
C LYS A 851 -5.12 0.05 -52.33
N GLN A 852 -4.99 -0.94 -53.23
CA GLN A 852 -5.02 -0.93 -54.71
C GLN A 852 -3.74 -0.40 -55.39
N VAL A 853 -3.02 -1.14 -56.25
CA VAL A 853 -3.40 -2.24 -57.19
C VAL A 853 -3.00 -3.63 -56.71
#